data_AF-A0A7X1FBN4-F1
#
_entry.id   AF-A0A7X1FBN4-F1
#
_cell.length_a   1.000
_cell.length_b   1.000
_cell.length_c   1.000
_cell.angle_alpha   90.00
_cell.angle_beta   90.00
_cell.angle_gamma   90.00
#
_symmetry.space_group_name_H-M   'P 1'
#
loop_
_entity.id
_entity.type
_entity.pdbx_description
1 polymer ?
#
loop_
_entity_poly.entity_id
_entity_poly.type
_entity_poly.pdbx_seq_one_letter_code
_entity_poly.pdbx_strand_id
1 'polypeptide(L)'
;APSDPESQPLSYAVASSPSHGQLELNSDGSFTYTPDADWSGEDSFTFTVNDGETESLPATVSLTIAPVNDAPVADAGSTSGGEDTVIGGKVSASDAEADALTYALAQGPAHGSIVFNADGSFEYTPDANWYGTDSFTFTANDGQSDSTPANFTITVDPDGSDPAVIGGDLAATITESTVAGGPDTQVSGQATVSDPDGPSGFEAGGQAGAYGAFDLQADGSWTYILADSDPAIDALKPGDVVTETFTIAALDGTTSEVVITIHGANDTAQISGTDSGAVVEAGGVANGTAGTASASGTLTVTDPDAGEAPFAAPSSLNGTYGTFSFDAATGAWSYQLDNTRSATQALTQGQTATETLTVTSLDGTASRTITITVTGTNDAAVIGGTTSGAVAESAAAGGTSQVTGSLTISDVDGAAQFVAGSKTGTYGSLTLTAAGAWTYVLDNANPLVDNLSAGQSLTETITVNAADGTAQVLTITINGANDVRTGGNGADALTGTGGNDSLSGAGGNDTLTGGLGNDTLDGGSGTDTASYAGLSSGVTVSLAITTAQNTGAGGTDTLIAIENLTGTSYDDTLTGNGGANLLTGGDGNDTLDGGSGADTLDGGNGIDTASYLSAGSAVTVSLAVTASQNTGGGGGDTLAGIENLTGSAFNDTLTGNTGDNILNGDAGNDTLDGGLGNDTLIGGLGTDTASYAAAGSAVTVSLAAGTATGGAGSDSLAGIENVTGSGFNDTLTGDDGANALAGGAGNDTLDGGLGNDSIDGGTGTDTVTFAAATGAVTVNLGLTTAQATGMGTDTISNVENLTGSGFDDTLTGSTLANLIAAGGGADSVNGGAGNDTLQGEAGNDTIDGGAGDDSIDGGIGSDTLSYASATAAVTVSLALATAQNTAGAGIDTVSGFENLTGSAFNDSLTGDGNANTIAGGAGNDTIEGGNGNDSLDGGAGTDFASYANASASVTVSLALAGAQNTGAAGSDVLTGFEGLIGSAFNDVLTGDANANALQGGSGNDTLDGGAGNDTLTGGAGTDTASYATATGGVTVSLAITASQVTGGSGSDTLSGIENLTGSGFADVLTGDANANAIDGGAGNDTLNGGAGADSLMGGSGNDVFVYSATANSTNAAFDVISDFIVGTDKIDLSAIDAVPGGKDNAFTWGNNAPTANGIWWIYDSASNVTHVYGDTDGNAATAELRIDLTGHPLLTSADFAL
;
A
#
# COMPACT_ATOMS: atom_id res chain seq x y z
N ALA A 1 19.84 8.43 -85.66
CA ALA A 1 20.62 7.42 -86.40
C ALA A 1 21.65 8.13 -87.28
N PRO A 2 22.95 7.87 -87.11
CA PRO A 2 23.97 8.42 -88.00
C PRO A 2 23.93 7.70 -89.35
N SER A 3 24.28 8.42 -90.42
CA SER A 3 24.41 7.87 -91.77
C SER A 3 25.77 8.21 -92.33
N ASP A 4 26.56 7.20 -92.65
CA ASP A 4 27.78 7.33 -93.44
C ASP A 4 27.43 7.16 -94.94
N PRO A 5 27.64 8.18 -95.79
CA PRO A 5 27.41 8.07 -97.23
C PRO A 5 28.20 6.93 -97.90
N GLU A 6 29.32 6.51 -97.31
CA GLU A 6 30.20 5.45 -97.81
C GLU A 6 29.88 4.05 -97.24
N SER A 7 28.91 3.93 -96.32
CA SER A 7 28.44 2.67 -95.70
C SER A 7 29.50 1.84 -94.95
N GLN A 8 30.48 2.49 -94.34
CA GLN A 8 31.49 1.86 -93.49
C GLN A 8 30.95 1.57 -92.08
N PRO A 9 31.49 0.56 -91.37
CA PRO A 9 31.09 0.27 -89.99
C PRO A 9 31.49 1.42 -89.05
N LEU A 10 30.53 1.94 -88.29
CA LEU A 10 30.72 3.06 -87.37
C LEU A 10 31.08 2.57 -85.97
N SER A 11 32.02 3.26 -85.34
CA SER A 11 32.38 3.07 -83.92
C SER A 11 32.10 4.33 -83.12
N TYR A 12 31.62 4.17 -81.89
CA TYR A 12 31.18 5.25 -81.02
C TYR A 12 32.13 5.38 -79.83
N ALA A 13 32.43 6.63 -79.44
CA ALA A 13 33.26 6.92 -78.27
C ALA A 13 32.64 8.07 -77.47
N VAL A 14 32.76 7.99 -76.14
CA VAL A 14 32.34 9.08 -75.26
C VAL A 14 33.32 10.24 -75.39
N ALA A 15 32.79 11.42 -75.71
CA ALA A 15 33.56 12.65 -75.83
C ALA A 15 33.50 13.49 -74.53
N SER A 16 32.38 13.44 -73.82
CA SER A 16 32.26 13.95 -72.44
C SER A 16 31.26 13.14 -71.66
N SER A 17 31.62 12.74 -70.44
CA SER A 17 30.75 12.00 -69.53
C SER A 17 29.64 12.88 -68.92
N PRO A 18 28.54 12.27 -68.44
CA PRO A 18 27.55 12.94 -67.60
C PRO A 18 28.16 13.43 -66.28
N SER A 19 27.50 14.39 -65.64
CA SER A 19 27.97 15.02 -64.40
C SER A 19 27.38 14.40 -63.13
N HIS A 20 26.26 13.67 -63.25
CA HIS A 20 25.46 13.15 -62.14
C HIS A 20 25.02 11.69 -62.37
N GLY A 21 25.92 10.90 -62.94
CA GLY A 21 25.71 9.47 -63.15
C GLY A 21 26.86 8.77 -63.87
N GLN A 22 26.79 7.45 -63.93
CA GLN A 22 27.73 6.60 -64.66
C GLN A 22 27.17 6.21 -66.04
N LEU A 23 27.99 6.37 -67.07
CA LEU A 23 27.64 6.04 -68.46
C LEU A 23 28.53 4.93 -69.00
N GLU A 24 27.91 3.89 -69.54
CA GLU A 24 28.57 2.87 -70.36
C GLU A 24 28.01 2.93 -71.80
N LEU A 25 28.86 3.29 -72.77
CA LEU A 25 28.52 3.40 -74.19
C LEU A 25 29.16 2.23 -74.96
N ASN A 26 28.33 1.39 -75.58
CA ASN A 26 28.76 0.25 -76.39
C ASN A 26 29.21 0.67 -77.80
N SER A 27 30.02 -0.17 -78.43
CA SER A 27 30.57 0.09 -79.77
C SER A 27 29.53 0.15 -80.90
N ASP A 28 28.30 -0.31 -80.65
CA ASP A 28 27.18 -0.23 -81.59
C ASP A 28 26.30 1.02 -81.41
N GLY A 29 26.61 1.85 -80.40
CA GLY A 29 25.90 3.09 -80.07
C GLY A 29 24.76 2.94 -79.06
N SER A 30 24.50 1.75 -78.54
CA SER A 30 23.64 1.56 -77.36
C SER A 30 24.37 2.02 -76.08
N PHE A 31 23.63 2.51 -75.08
CA PHE A 31 24.23 2.93 -73.81
C PHE A 31 23.34 2.60 -72.60
N THR A 32 23.99 2.45 -71.45
CA THR A 32 23.36 2.36 -70.13
C THR A 32 23.77 3.58 -69.33
N TYR A 33 22.80 4.26 -68.72
CA TYR A 33 23.03 5.38 -67.82
C TYR A 33 22.43 5.04 -66.46
N THR A 34 23.24 5.13 -65.41
CA THR A 34 22.79 5.00 -64.01
C THR A 34 23.01 6.35 -63.33
N PRO A 35 21.95 7.08 -62.94
CA PRO A 35 22.12 8.33 -62.21
C PRO A 35 22.82 8.09 -60.86
N ASP A 36 23.46 9.12 -60.32
CA ASP A 36 23.91 9.12 -58.94
C ASP A 36 22.70 8.95 -58.01
N ALA A 37 22.90 8.29 -56.86
CA ALA A 37 21.83 8.10 -55.88
C ALA A 37 21.23 9.45 -55.46
N ASP A 38 19.91 9.47 -55.26
CA ASP A 38 19.12 10.59 -54.73
C ASP A 38 19.26 11.89 -55.55
N TRP A 39 19.56 11.75 -56.85
CA TRP A 39 19.72 12.88 -57.76
C TRP A 39 18.66 12.91 -58.86
N SER A 40 17.97 14.04 -58.98
CA SER A 40 17.04 14.33 -60.07
C SER A 40 17.40 15.63 -60.79
N GLY A 41 17.05 15.73 -62.08
CA GLY A 41 17.36 16.90 -62.89
C GLY A 41 17.85 16.60 -64.31
N GLU A 42 18.44 17.61 -64.94
CA GLU A 42 18.97 17.54 -66.31
C GLU A 42 20.46 17.18 -66.29
N ASP A 43 20.82 16.08 -66.95
CA ASP A 43 22.21 15.71 -67.21
C ASP A 43 22.44 15.53 -68.72
N SER A 44 23.69 15.48 -69.15
CA SER A 44 24.00 15.24 -70.55
C SER A 44 25.38 14.67 -70.73
N PHE A 45 25.55 13.90 -71.80
CA PHE A 45 26.85 13.46 -72.26
C PHE A 45 27.00 13.76 -73.75
N THR A 46 28.24 13.79 -74.23
CA THR A 46 28.52 13.92 -75.66
C THR A 46 29.30 12.73 -76.16
N PHE A 47 29.08 12.36 -77.43
CA PHE A 47 29.78 11.27 -78.08
C PHE A 47 30.23 11.67 -79.49
N THR A 48 31.30 11.04 -79.96
CA THR A 48 31.79 11.13 -81.33
C THR A 48 31.61 9.79 -82.04
N VAL A 49 31.54 9.83 -83.37
CA VAL A 49 31.42 8.65 -84.23
C VAL A 49 32.59 8.65 -85.22
N ASN A 50 33.22 7.49 -85.41
CA ASN A 50 34.36 7.32 -86.31
C ASN A 50 34.08 6.18 -87.31
N ASP A 51 34.38 6.43 -88.59
CA ASP A 51 34.17 5.52 -89.73
C ASP A 51 35.41 4.66 -90.06
N GLY A 52 36.45 4.73 -89.24
CA GLY A 52 37.75 4.09 -89.46
C GLY A 52 38.84 5.04 -90.00
N GLU A 53 38.47 6.24 -90.47
CA GLU A 53 39.42 7.25 -90.95
C GLU A 53 39.32 8.59 -90.21
N THR A 54 38.09 9.09 -89.99
CA THR A 54 37.87 10.43 -89.43
C THR A 54 36.80 10.44 -88.35
N GLU A 55 37.01 11.25 -87.31
CA GLU A 55 36.09 11.42 -86.20
C GLU A 55 35.09 12.56 -86.47
N SER A 56 33.83 12.36 -86.11
CA SER A 56 32.77 13.35 -86.25
C SER A 56 32.95 14.52 -85.28
N LEU A 57 32.19 15.60 -85.49
CA LEU A 57 31.95 16.56 -84.42
C LEU A 57 31.14 15.89 -83.30
N PRO A 58 31.36 16.25 -82.01
CA PRO A 58 30.60 15.69 -80.90
C PRO A 58 29.10 15.99 -81.02
N ALA A 59 28.28 14.98 -80.72
CA ALA A 59 26.83 15.10 -80.60
C ALA A 59 26.41 14.94 -79.13
N THR A 60 25.38 15.68 -78.70
CA THR A 60 24.90 15.67 -77.31
C THR A 60 23.67 14.80 -77.16
N VAL A 61 23.66 14.00 -76.09
CA VAL A 61 22.48 13.32 -75.55
C VAL A 61 22.11 14.01 -74.25
N SER A 62 20.90 14.55 -74.17
CA SER A 62 20.32 15.12 -72.95
C SER A 62 19.47 14.06 -72.26
N LEU A 63 19.61 13.99 -70.94
CA LEU A 63 18.94 13.06 -70.05
C LEU A 63 18.15 13.88 -69.02
N THR A 64 16.88 13.56 -68.83
CA THR A 64 16.06 14.12 -67.77
C THR A 64 15.71 13.01 -66.80
N ILE A 65 16.16 13.12 -65.55
CA ILE A 65 15.88 12.16 -64.49
C ILE A 65 14.70 12.75 -63.69
N ALA A 66 13.57 12.03 -63.67
CA ALA A 66 12.40 12.45 -62.91
C ALA A 66 12.66 12.24 -61.41
N PRO A 67 12.19 13.16 -60.54
CA PRO A 67 12.23 12.93 -59.11
C PRO A 67 11.34 11.73 -58.75
N VAL A 68 11.85 10.88 -57.87
CA VAL A 68 11.08 9.87 -57.13
C VAL A 68 11.06 10.37 -55.70
N ASN A 69 9.92 10.25 -55.02
CA ASN A 69 9.79 10.74 -53.64
C ASN A 69 10.57 9.81 -52.70
N ASP A 70 11.58 10.32 -52.02
CA ASP A 70 12.31 9.60 -50.98
C ASP A 70 11.73 9.98 -49.62
N ALA A 71 11.39 8.99 -48.77
CA ALA A 71 10.82 9.28 -47.46
C ALA A 71 11.80 10.11 -46.61
N PRO A 72 11.30 11.05 -45.78
CA PRO A 72 12.17 11.83 -44.93
C PRO A 72 12.92 10.94 -43.92
N VAL A 73 14.05 11.45 -43.41
CA VAL A 73 14.87 10.79 -42.39
C VAL A 73 14.76 11.58 -41.10
N ALA A 74 14.08 11.01 -40.10
CA ALA A 74 14.01 11.59 -38.75
C ALA A 74 15.34 11.42 -38.01
N ASP A 75 15.79 12.48 -37.34
CA ASP A 75 17.06 12.49 -36.61
C ASP A 75 16.83 12.13 -35.14
N ALA A 76 17.63 11.20 -34.60
CA ALA A 76 17.67 10.99 -33.16
C ALA A 76 18.21 12.25 -32.46
N GLY A 77 17.63 12.57 -31.30
CA GLY A 77 17.97 13.78 -30.56
C GLY A 77 17.97 13.54 -29.05
N SER A 78 18.40 14.57 -28.30
CA SER A 78 18.28 14.54 -26.86
C SER A 78 18.13 15.93 -26.25
N THR A 79 17.48 16.01 -25.10
CA THR A 79 17.44 17.21 -24.25
C THR A 79 17.57 16.84 -22.78
N SER A 80 17.80 17.82 -21.92
CA SER A 80 17.69 17.64 -20.47
C SER A 80 16.99 18.82 -19.79
N GLY A 81 16.48 18.59 -18.58
CA GLY A 81 15.79 19.57 -17.74
C GLY A 81 15.57 19.02 -16.33
N GLY A 82 15.13 19.86 -15.39
CA GLY A 82 14.88 19.42 -14.02
C GLY A 82 13.60 18.60 -13.91
N GLU A 83 13.55 17.68 -12.94
CA GLU A 83 12.28 17.09 -12.51
C GLU A 83 11.28 18.18 -12.07
N ASP A 84 9.99 17.84 -12.07
CA ASP A 84 8.87 18.75 -11.75
C ASP A 84 8.76 20.02 -12.59
N THR A 85 9.52 20.11 -13.68
CA THR A 85 9.48 21.24 -14.61
C THR A 85 9.17 20.79 -16.02
N VAL A 86 8.49 21.66 -16.77
CA VAL A 86 8.20 21.40 -18.18
C VAL A 86 9.49 21.55 -19.00
N ILE A 87 9.91 20.46 -19.63
CA ILE A 87 11.07 20.37 -20.53
C ILE A 87 10.58 20.53 -21.98
N GLY A 88 10.85 21.69 -22.57
CA GLY A 88 10.49 21.98 -23.96
C GLY A 88 11.61 21.69 -24.95
N GLY A 89 11.25 21.27 -26.17
CA GLY A 89 12.23 21.02 -27.23
C GLY A 89 11.62 21.02 -28.64
N LYS A 90 12.46 20.73 -29.62
CA LYS A 90 12.03 20.56 -31.02
C LYS A 90 12.88 19.49 -31.69
N VAL A 91 12.22 18.54 -32.34
CA VAL A 91 12.86 17.45 -33.10
C VAL A 91 13.25 17.90 -34.51
N SER A 92 14.11 17.14 -35.18
CA SER A 92 14.55 17.44 -36.55
C SER A 92 14.47 16.22 -37.47
N ALA A 93 14.35 16.50 -38.77
CA ALA A 93 14.42 15.52 -39.84
C ALA A 93 15.00 16.20 -41.09
N SER A 94 15.48 15.37 -42.02
CA SER A 94 15.98 15.80 -43.33
C SER A 94 15.27 15.09 -44.47
N ASP A 95 15.19 15.75 -45.62
CA ASP A 95 14.46 15.28 -46.79
C ASP A 95 15.29 15.59 -48.05
N ALA A 96 15.40 14.62 -48.96
CA ALA A 96 16.29 14.73 -50.12
C ALA A 96 15.75 15.74 -51.15
N GLU A 97 14.44 15.86 -51.27
CA GLU A 97 13.72 16.78 -52.14
C GLU A 97 13.54 18.18 -51.51
N ALA A 98 13.79 18.28 -50.20
CA ALA A 98 13.59 19.45 -49.35
C ALA A 98 12.12 19.89 -49.27
N ASP A 99 11.22 18.90 -49.22
CA ASP A 99 9.79 19.11 -49.01
C ASP A 99 9.46 19.59 -47.59
N ALA A 100 8.24 20.09 -47.41
CA ALA A 100 7.79 20.64 -46.13
C ALA A 100 7.39 19.53 -45.16
N LEU A 101 8.09 19.41 -44.04
CA LEU A 101 7.89 18.31 -43.10
C LEU A 101 6.86 18.62 -42.02
N THR A 102 6.05 17.60 -41.70
CA THR A 102 5.21 17.52 -40.50
C THR A 102 5.66 16.36 -39.62
N TYR A 103 5.38 16.41 -38.32
CA TYR A 103 5.88 15.44 -37.36
C TYR A 103 4.72 14.81 -36.59
N ALA A 104 4.86 13.52 -36.25
CA ALA A 104 3.92 12.80 -35.41
C ALA A 104 4.65 12.03 -34.32
N LEU A 105 4.01 11.93 -33.15
CA LEU A 105 4.47 11.08 -32.07
C LEU A 105 4.15 9.62 -32.43
N ALA A 106 5.14 8.72 -32.34
CA ALA A 106 4.97 7.30 -32.60
C ALA A 106 4.84 6.51 -31.30
N GLN A 107 5.64 6.83 -30.29
CA GLN A 107 5.56 6.27 -28.94
C GLN A 107 5.86 7.36 -27.92
N GLY A 108 5.06 7.45 -26.86
CA GLY A 108 5.26 8.41 -25.77
C GLY A 108 6.42 8.05 -24.82
N PRO A 109 6.80 8.99 -23.94
CA PRO A 109 7.68 8.73 -22.81
C PRO A 109 7.07 7.77 -21.79
N ALA A 110 7.90 7.07 -21.03
CA ALA A 110 7.50 6.10 -20.01
C ALA A 110 7.28 6.73 -18.62
N HIS A 111 7.84 7.91 -18.37
CA HIS A 111 7.87 8.55 -17.05
C HIS A 111 7.53 10.05 -17.10
N GLY A 112 6.51 10.37 -17.88
CA GLY A 112 5.96 11.71 -17.98
C GLY A 112 4.96 11.87 -19.12
N SER A 113 4.31 13.03 -19.16
CA SER A 113 3.37 13.40 -20.22
C SER A 113 4.02 14.30 -21.27
N ILE A 114 3.69 14.07 -22.55
CA ILE A 114 4.20 14.89 -23.66
C ILE A 114 3.08 15.52 -24.48
N VAL A 115 3.19 16.82 -24.74
CA VAL A 115 2.41 17.53 -25.76
C VAL A 115 3.30 17.69 -26.99
N PHE A 116 3.02 16.93 -28.05
CA PHE A 116 3.81 16.91 -29.29
C PHE A 116 3.06 17.60 -30.45
N ASN A 117 3.66 18.62 -31.05
CA ASN A 117 3.04 19.42 -32.12
C ASN A 117 3.50 18.98 -33.51
N ALA A 118 2.62 19.15 -34.51
CA ALA A 118 2.89 18.79 -35.90
C ALA A 118 4.07 19.53 -36.55
N ASP A 119 4.58 20.61 -35.93
CA ASP A 119 5.78 21.32 -36.38
C ASP A 119 7.08 20.76 -35.78
N GLY A 120 6.99 19.70 -34.97
CA GLY A 120 8.09 19.02 -34.29
C GLY A 120 8.44 19.61 -32.92
N SER A 121 7.75 20.66 -32.46
CA SER A 121 7.95 21.17 -31.09
C SER A 121 7.22 20.30 -30.06
N PHE A 122 7.80 20.17 -28.87
CA PHE A 122 7.19 19.41 -27.78
C PHE A 122 7.38 20.10 -26.42
N GLU A 123 6.47 19.82 -25.51
CA GLU A 123 6.56 20.10 -24.08
C GLU A 123 6.40 18.78 -23.33
N TYR A 124 7.42 18.37 -22.57
CA TYR A 124 7.43 17.16 -21.76
C TYR A 124 7.37 17.55 -20.29
N THR A 125 6.49 16.92 -19.52
CA THR A 125 6.39 17.08 -18.06
C THR A 125 6.69 15.72 -17.44
N PRO A 126 7.83 15.55 -16.74
CA PRO A 126 8.12 14.31 -16.02
C PRO A 126 6.99 13.97 -15.03
N ASP A 127 6.85 12.70 -14.68
CA ASP A 127 6.07 12.29 -13.51
C ASP A 127 6.65 12.96 -12.26
N ALA A 128 5.79 13.23 -11.27
CA ALA A 128 6.20 13.91 -10.05
C ALA A 128 7.37 13.16 -9.39
N ASN A 129 8.42 13.91 -9.02
CA ASN A 129 9.60 13.42 -8.29
C ASN A 129 10.39 12.33 -9.06
N TRP A 130 10.20 12.24 -10.39
CA TRP A 130 10.90 11.29 -11.23
C TRP A 130 12.07 11.96 -11.96
N TYR A 131 13.26 11.38 -11.82
CA TYR A 131 14.45 11.72 -12.58
C TYR A 131 15.07 10.48 -13.21
N GLY A 132 15.76 10.65 -14.32
CA GLY A 132 16.27 9.53 -15.09
C GLY A 132 16.35 9.81 -16.57
N THR A 133 16.57 8.76 -17.35
CA THR A 133 16.53 8.85 -18.81
C THR A 133 15.21 8.32 -19.29
N ASP A 134 14.40 9.19 -19.87
CA ASP A 134 13.19 8.85 -20.59
C ASP A 134 13.43 9.02 -22.09
N SER A 135 12.52 8.53 -22.91
CA SER A 135 12.57 8.76 -24.35
C SER A 135 11.22 8.57 -24.99
N PHE A 136 10.98 9.31 -26.07
CA PHE A 136 9.84 9.11 -26.93
C PHE A 136 10.33 8.89 -28.37
N THR A 137 9.52 8.24 -29.21
CA THR A 137 9.83 8.09 -30.64
C THR A 137 8.89 8.90 -31.50
N PHE A 138 9.39 9.42 -32.62
CA PHE A 138 8.62 10.25 -33.54
C PHE A 138 8.94 9.93 -35.00
N THR A 139 8.02 10.24 -35.90
CA THR A 139 8.18 10.18 -37.36
C THR A 139 8.07 11.57 -37.98
N ALA A 140 8.69 11.75 -39.15
CA ALA A 140 8.51 12.91 -40.01
C ALA A 140 7.80 12.49 -41.30
N ASN A 141 6.96 13.36 -41.86
CA ASN A 141 6.19 13.13 -43.08
C ASN A 141 6.32 14.33 -44.03
N ASP A 142 6.63 14.07 -45.28
CA ASP A 142 6.82 15.04 -46.38
C ASP A 142 5.52 15.39 -47.14
N GLY A 143 4.39 14.82 -46.71
CA GLY A 143 3.08 14.89 -47.37
C GLY A 143 2.74 13.66 -48.21
N GLN A 144 3.65 12.69 -48.33
CA GLN A 144 3.48 11.46 -49.11
C GLN A 144 3.90 10.20 -48.35
N SER A 145 4.96 10.24 -47.53
CA SER A 145 5.48 9.06 -46.81
C SER A 145 6.07 9.41 -45.45
N ASP A 146 5.96 8.49 -44.50
CA ASP A 146 6.56 8.61 -43.17
C ASP A 146 8.02 8.13 -43.17
N SER A 147 8.84 8.77 -42.36
CA SER A 147 10.17 8.29 -42.00
C SER A 147 10.10 7.02 -41.16
N THR A 148 11.21 6.27 -41.08
CA THR A 148 11.40 5.32 -39.97
C THR A 148 11.38 6.10 -38.63
N PRO A 149 10.79 5.56 -37.55
CA PRO A 149 10.77 6.23 -36.24
C PRO A 149 12.18 6.52 -35.72
N ALA A 150 12.39 7.72 -35.20
CA ALA A 150 13.62 8.12 -34.52
C ALA A 150 13.39 8.28 -33.02
N ASN A 151 14.39 7.87 -32.23
CA ASN A 151 14.34 8.01 -30.78
C ASN A 151 14.80 9.39 -30.33
N PHE A 152 14.06 10.04 -29.44
CA PHE A 152 14.43 11.28 -28.80
C PHE A 152 14.54 11.07 -27.29
N THR A 153 15.75 11.21 -26.76
CA THR A 153 16.06 10.94 -25.35
C THR A 153 15.90 12.20 -24.50
N ILE A 154 15.19 12.10 -23.39
CA ILE A 154 15.07 13.16 -22.39
C ILE A 154 15.81 12.70 -21.13
N THR A 155 16.81 13.46 -20.70
CA THR A 155 17.40 13.25 -19.38
C THR A 155 16.75 14.21 -18.40
N VAL A 156 15.98 13.68 -17.47
CA VAL A 156 15.46 14.44 -16.33
C VAL A 156 16.54 14.41 -15.26
N ASP A 157 17.06 15.60 -14.96
CA ASP A 157 18.09 15.81 -13.96
C ASP A 157 17.40 16.02 -12.61
N PRO A 158 17.84 15.36 -11.51
CA PRO A 158 17.28 15.62 -10.20
C PRO A 158 17.60 17.07 -9.79
N ASP A 159 16.62 17.76 -9.19
CA ASP A 159 16.73 19.18 -8.89
C ASP A 159 17.10 19.47 -7.41
N GLY A 160 17.03 18.44 -6.56
CA GLY A 160 17.47 18.49 -5.17
C GLY A 160 16.53 19.31 -4.28
N SER A 161 15.26 19.45 -4.69
CA SER A 161 14.25 20.21 -3.97
C SER A 161 13.25 19.36 -3.19
N ASP A 162 13.22 18.05 -3.39
CA ASP A 162 12.33 17.16 -2.67
C ASP A 162 12.90 16.74 -1.32
N PRO A 163 12.11 16.84 -0.24
CA PRO A 163 12.54 16.43 1.09
C PRO A 163 12.53 14.90 1.23
N ALA A 164 13.58 14.35 1.82
CA ALA A 164 13.65 12.94 2.20
C ALA A 164 12.58 12.55 3.23
N VAL A 165 12.00 11.35 3.09
CA VAL A 165 11.06 10.77 4.05
C VAL A 165 11.84 9.93 5.07
N ILE A 166 11.70 10.26 6.36
CA ILE A 166 12.35 9.55 7.48
C ILE A 166 11.30 8.77 8.28
N GLY A 167 11.52 7.47 8.44
CA GLY A 167 10.65 6.54 9.19
C GLY A 167 11.44 5.48 9.96
N GLY A 168 10.82 4.33 10.21
CA GLY A 168 11.42 3.21 10.96
C GLY A 168 11.26 3.36 12.47
N ASP A 169 12.22 2.86 13.24
CA ASP A 169 12.19 2.93 14.71
C ASP A 169 12.53 4.36 15.16
N LEU A 170 11.51 5.21 15.32
CA LEU A 170 11.62 6.59 15.79
C LEU A 170 11.22 6.77 17.26
N ALA A 171 10.93 5.67 17.95
CA ALA A 171 10.73 5.66 19.39
C ALA A 171 11.32 4.38 20.00
N ALA A 172 11.82 4.48 21.22
CA ALA A 172 12.16 3.31 22.01
C ALA A 172 12.03 3.56 23.50
N THR A 173 11.83 2.47 24.23
CA THR A 173 11.73 2.46 25.68
C THR A 173 12.93 1.77 26.28
N ILE A 174 13.50 2.35 27.33
CA ILE A 174 14.54 1.75 28.15
C ILE A 174 14.18 1.90 29.62
N THR A 175 14.58 0.95 30.44
CA THR A 175 14.43 1.00 31.89
C THR A 175 15.83 1.03 32.49
N GLU A 176 16.05 1.92 33.44
CA GLU A 176 17.34 2.01 34.12
C GLU A 176 17.66 0.77 34.98
N SER A 177 18.90 0.68 35.48
CA SER A 177 19.34 -0.35 36.40
C SER A 177 18.67 -0.25 37.78
N THR A 178 18.38 -1.40 38.40
CA THR A 178 17.89 -1.49 39.80
C THR A 178 18.98 -1.35 40.86
N VAL A 179 20.12 -0.78 40.48
CA VAL A 179 21.27 -0.58 41.38
C VAL A 179 21.93 0.75 41.04
N ALA A 180 21.93 1.67 42.01
CA ALA A 180 22.61 2.96 41.94
C ALA A 180 23.99 2.92 41.26
N GLY A 181 24.15 3.72 40.21
CA GLY A 181 25.38 3.76 39.40
C GLY A 181 25.69 2.42 38.73
N GLY A 182 24.65 1.74 38.28
CA GLY A 182 24.69 0.48 37.54
C GLY A 182 25.47 0.60 36.22
N PRO A 183 25.72 -0.52 35.53
CA PRO A 183 26.30 -0.46 34.19
C PRO A 183 25.32 0.19 33.22
N ASP A 184 25.76 1.23 32.52
CA ASP A 184 25.02 1.91 31.46
C ASP A 184 24.25 0.92 30.58
N THR A 185 22.94 1.09 30.53
CA THR A 185 22.04 0.28 29.70
C THR A 185 21.97 0.87 28.28
N GLN A 186 21.65 0.03 27.28
CA GLN A 186 21.50 0.51 25.91
C GLN A 186 20.25 -0.05 25.23
N VAL A 187 19.69 0.76 24.34
CA VAL A 187 18.65 0.38 23.39
C VAL A 187 19.09 0.79 21.98
N SER A 188 18.63 0.07 20.97
CA SER A 188 18.98 0.33 19.58
C SER A 188 17.75 0.20 18.71
N GLY A 189 17.71 0.92 17.61
CA GLY A 189 16.70 0.80 16.58
C GLY A 189 17.28 1.09 15.20
N GLN A 190 16.42 1.02 14.21
CA GLN A 190 16.75 1.24 12.81
C GLN A 190 15.82 2.30 12.22
N ALA A 191 16.32 3.52 12.07
CA ALA A 191 15.66 4.52 11.26
C ALA A 191 15.84 4.19 9.78
N THR A 192 14.84 4.52 8.96
CA THR A 192 14.87 4.37 7.51
C THR A 192 14.73 5.73 6.87
N VAL A 193 15.44 5.97 5.77
CA VAL A 193 15.33 7.19 4.98
C VAL A 193 15.20 6.82 3.52
N SER A 194 14.27 7.45 2.84
CA SER A 194 14.14 7.42 1.39
C SER A 194 14.19 8.86 0.91
N ASP A 195 15.06 9.13 -0.05
CA ASP A 195 15.25 10.46 -0.62
C ASP A 195 14.96 10.33 -2.11
N PRO A 196 13.95 11.04 -2.65
CA PRO A 196 13.65 11.04 -4.06
C PRO A 196 14.87 11.46 -4.91
N ASP A 197 15.64 12.47 -4.52
CA ASP A 197 16.59 13.17 -5.41
C ASP A 197 18.01 12.60 -5.41
N GLY A 198 18.29 11.58 -4.59
CA GLY A 198 19.68 11.14 -4.41
C GLY A 198 19.91 10.07 -3.35
N PRO A 199 21.17 9.81 -2.98
CA PRO A 199 21.50 8.68 -2.12
C PRO A 199 20.89 8.87 -0.73
N SER A 200 19.91 8.03 -0.41
CA SER A 200 19.25 8.01 0.88
C SER A 200 20.24 7.58 1.97
N GLY A 201 20.43 8.44 2.96
CA GLY A 201 21.33 8.17 4.08
C GLY A 201 21.18 9.26 5.15
N PHE A 202 21.67 8.94 6.34
CA PHE A 202 21.64 9.88 7.46
C PHE A 202 22.98 10.59 7.65
N GLU A 203 22.94 11.81 8.18
CA GLU A 203 24.10 12.47 8.74
C GLU A 203 24.54 11.73 10.03
N ALA A 204 25.48 10.79 9.88
CA ALA A 204 25.99 10.01 11.01
C ALA A 204 26.65 10.91 12.07
N GLY A 205 26.31 10.68 13.33
CA GLY A 205 26.84 11.47 14.43
C GLY A 205 26.30 11.09 15.80
N GLY A 206 27.13 11.36 16.80
CA GLY A 206 26.77 11.24 18.21
C GLY A 206 26.19 12.54 18.75
N GLN A 207 25.09 12.44 19.49
CA GLN A 207 24.44 13.53 20.21
C GLN A 207 24.47 13.23 21.71
N ALA A 208 24.86 14.24 22.50
CA ALA A 208 24.80 14.15 23.95
C ALA A 208 23.41 14.59 24.40
N GLY A 209 22.68 13.69 25.06
CA GLY A 209 21.46 14.00 25.78
C GLY A 209 21.74 14.58 27.16
N ALA A 210 20.67 14.99 27.83
CA ALA A 210 20.65 15.25 29.26
C ALA A 210 20.91 13.98 30.09
N TYR A 211 20.41 12.81 29.65
CA TYR A 211 20.43 11.56 30.43
C TYR A 211 21.28 10.44 29.81
N GLY A 212 21.66 10.57 28.55
CA GLY A 212 22.45 9.55 27.85
C GLY A 212 23.15 10.07 26.60
N ALA A 213 23.67 9.16 25.80
CA ALA A 213 24.29 9.47 24.52
C ALA A 213 23.62 8.68 23.41
N PHE A 214 23.19 9.39 22.36
CA PHE A 214 22.62 8.83 21.16
C PHE A 214 23.68 8.82 20.06
N ASP A 215 23.81 7.73 19.31
CA ASP A 215 24.74 7.61 18.18
C ASP A 215 24.00 7.05 16.97
N LEU A 216 23.95 7.83 15.89
CA LEU A 216 23.33 7.46 14.62
C LEU A 216 24.40 7.11 13.59
N GLN A 217 24.25 5.98 12.91
CA GLN A 217 25.06 5.58 11.79
C GLN A 217 24.43 6.02 10.46
N ALA A 218 25.25 6.09 9.41
CA ALA A 218 24.81 6.54 8.09
C ALA A 218 23.75 5.63 7.45
N ASP A 219 23.69 4.36 7.86
CA ASP A 219 22.68 3.38 7.42
C ASP A 219 21.38 3.44 8.22
N GLY A 220 21.24 4.42 9.14
CA GLY A 220 20.06 4.60 9.97
C GLY A 220 20.04 3.75 11.23
N SER A 221 21.00 2.84 11.42
CA SER A 221 21.13 2.13 12.69
C SER A 221 21.54 3.12 13.77
N TRP A 222 20.85 3.10 14.89
CA TRP A 222 21.15 3.99 16.00
C TRP A 222 21.21 3.24 17.32
N THR A 223 21.97 3.79 18.27
CA THR A 223 22.08 3.27 19.62
C THR A 223 21.97 4.42 20.60
N TYR A 224 21.12 4.25 21.60
CA TYR A 224 21.08 5.10 22.78
C TYR A 224 21.69 4.36 23.96
N ILE A 225 22.64 4.99 24.63
CA ILE A 225 23.27 4.50 25.85
C ILE A 225 22.81 5.42 26.99
N LEU A 226 22.01 4.89 27.90
CA LEU A 226 21.57 5.58 29.10
C LEU A 226 22.74 5.65 30.08
N ALA A 227 23.02 6.84 30.60
CA ALA A 227 24.01 6.98 31.66
C ALA A 227 23.33 6.69 33.00
N ASP A 228 23.22 5.41 33.36
CA ASP A 228 22.62 4.95 34.63
C ASP A 228 23.29 5.58 35.86
N SER A 229 24.50 6.13 35.73
CA SER A 229 25.14 6.89 36.82
C SER A 229 24.72 8.36 36.93
N ASP A 230 23.80 8.84 36.09
CA ASP A 230 23.24 10.18 36.18
C ASP A 230 22.32 10.29 37.41
N PRO A 231 22.57 11.24 38.34
CA PRO A 231 21.77 11.37 39.56
C PRO A 231 20.28 11.67 39.34
N ALA A 232 19.88 12.16 38.16
CA ALA A 232 18.46 12.37 37.83
C ALA A 232 17.78 11.10 37.34
N ILE A 233 18.56 10.15 36.81
CA ILE A 233 18.10 8.83 36.37
C ILE A 233 18.03 7.90 37.58
N ASP A 234 19.14 7.74 38.33
CA ASP A 234 19.28 7.01 39.61
C ASP A 234 18.24 7.43 40.70
N ALA A 235 17.40 8.43 40.46
CA ALA A 235 16.36 8.91 41.38
C ALA A 235 14.93 8.58 40.95
N LEU A 236 14.73 7.95 39.78
CA LEU A 236 13.43 7.63 39.21
C LEU A 236 12.87 6.34 39.83
N LYS A 237 11.76 6.43 40.57
CA LYS A 237 11.12 5.26 41.14
C LYS A 237 10.26 4.50 40.11
N PRO A 238 9.83 3.26 40.38
CA PRO A 238 8.92 2.53 39.50
C PRO A 238 7.64 3.32 39.18
N GLY A 239 7.40 3.54 37.89
CA GLY A 239 6.26 4.31 37.38
C GLY A 239 6.60 5.76 37.02
N ASP A 240 7.75 6.29 37.44
CA ASP A 240 8.26 7.54 36.92
C ASP A 240 8.75 7.34 35.48
N VAL A 241 8.49 8.33 34.63
CA VAL A 241 8.84 8.32 33.21
C VAL A 241 9.43 9.67 32.84
N VAL A 242 10.59 9.65 32.18
CA VAL A 242 11.18 10.83 31.53
C VAL A 242 11.46 10.53 30.07
N THR A 243 11.41 11.54 29.22
CA THR A 243 11.65 11.39 27.78
C THR A 243 12.82 12.24 27.33
N GLU A 244 13.55 11.74 26.34
CA GLU A 244 14.64 12.45 25.70
C GLU A 244 14.50 12.37 24.17
N THR A 245 14.63 13.50 23.49
CA THR A 245 14.37 13.60 22.05
C THR A 245 15.65 13.98 21.30
N PHE A 246 15.96 13.24 20.24
CA PHE A 246 17.12 13.48 19.38
C PHE A 246 16.67 13.78 17.95
N THR A 247 17.14 14.90 17.39
CA THR A 247 16.84 15.24 16.00
C THR A 247 17.81 14.50 15.08
N ILE A 248 17.30 13.63 14.20
CA ILE A 248 18.08 12.97 13.16
C ILE A 248 17.88 13.70 11.84
N ALA A 249 18.92 13.76 11.00
CA ALA A 249 18.89 14.44 9.72
C ALA A 249 19.28 13.49 8.58
N ALA A 250 18.50 13.50 7.52
CA ALA A 250 18.90 12.96 6.23
C ALA A 250 19.98 13.87 5.60
N LEU A 251 20.68 13.34 4.59
CA LEU A 251 21.81 14.04 3.93
C LEU A 251 21.40 15.33 3.18
N ASP A 252 20.12 15.47 2.82
CA ASP A 252 19.51 16.66 2.21
C ASP A 252 19.18 17.76 3.24
N GLY A 253 19.23 17.43 4.54
CA GLY A 253 18.88 18.31 5.64
C GLY A 253 17.44 18.16 6.16
N THR A 254 16.66 17.21 5.62
CA THR A 254 15.34 16.88 6.18
C THR A 254 15.51 16.23 7.55
N THR A 255 14.69 16.63 8.53
CA THR A 255 14.86 16.22 9.93
C THR A 255 13.66 15.49 10.48
N SER A 256 13.89 14.50 11.34
CA SER A 256 12.86 13.86 12.18
C SER A 256 13.37 13.72 13.62
N GLU A 257 12.51 13.28 14.54
CA GLU A 257 12.83 13.13 15.95
C GLU A 257 12.76 11.65 16.37
N VAL A 258 13.79 11.21 17.11
CA VAL A 258 13.77 9.93 17.81
C VAL A 258 13.49 10.20 19.28
N VAL A 259 12.40 9.63 19.82
CA VAL A 259 11.98 9.81 21.21
C VAL A 259 12.37 8.58 22.04
N ILE A 260 13.20 8.79 23.06
CA ILE A 260 13.59 7.76 24.02
C ILE A 260 12.80 7.95 25.31
N THR A 261 11.98 6.98 25.67
CA THR A 261 11.23 6.94 26.92
C THR A 261 12.00 6.13 27.95
N ILE A 262 12.36 6.75 29.07
CA ILE A 262 13.14 6.14 30.14
C ILE A 262 12.22 5.92 31.34
N HIS A 263 12.09 4.67 31.76
CA HIS A 263 11.34 4.29 32.97
C HIS A 263 12.26 4.13 34.16
N GLY A 264 11.82 4.63 35.30
CA GLY A 264 12.45 4.39 36.59
C GLY A 264 12.34 2.94 37.04
N ALA A 265 13.34 2.47 37.78
CA ALA A 265 13.39 1.13 38.35
C ALA A 265 13.66 1.20 39.85
N ASN A 266 13.09 0.27 40.63
CA ASN A 266 13.30 0.30 42.08
C ASN A 266 14.75 -0.05 42.41
N ASP A 267 15.49 0.93 42.90
CA ASP A 267 16.85 0.78 43.34
C ASP A 267 16.95 0.06 44.68
N THR A 268 18.07 -0.64 44.89
CA THR A 268 18.28 -1.28 46.19
C THR A 268 18.75 -0.28 47.24
N ALA A 269 17.94 -0.07 48.29
CA ALA A 269 18.30 0.75 49.43
C ALA A 269 19.60 0.28 50.12
N GLN A 270 20.37 1.20 50.71
CA GLN A 270 21.54 0.88 51.53
C GLN A 270 21.37 1.32 52.98
N ILE A 271 21.31 0.35 53.90
CA ILE A 271 21.31 0.61 55.35
C ILE A 271 22.72 0.48 55.92
N SER A 272 23.25 1.60 56.45
CA SER A 272 24.55 1.71 57.13
C SER A 272 24.41 2.37 58.50
N GLY A 273 25.50 2.53 59.24
CA GLY A 273 25.52 3.14 60.57
C GLY A 273 25.83 2.17 61.72
N THR A 274 25.52 2.57 62.94
CA THR A 274 25.85 1.77 64.15
C THR A 274 24.73 0.77 64.41
N ASP A 275 24.96 -0.52 64.23
CA ASP A 275 23.97 -1.61 64.37
C ASP A 275 24.20 -2.49 65.61
N SER A 276 25.02 -2.04 66.55
CA SER A 276 25.25 -2.78 67.79
C SER A 276 25.47 -1.88 68.99
N GLY A 277 25.11 -2.40 70.15
CA GLY A 277 25.22 -1.71 71.43
C GLY A 277 25.58 -2.68 72.55
N ALA A 278 26.26 -2.19 73.57
CA ALA A 278 26.49 -2.95 74.79
C ALA A 278 26.01 -2.12 75.98
N VAL A 279 25.17 -2.72 76.78
CA VAL A 279 24.67 -2.17 78.02
C VAL A 279 25.13 -3.02 79.19
N VAL A 280 25.48 -2.36 80.28
CA VAL A 280 25.90 -3.00 81.51
C VAL A 280 24.92 -2.51 82.58
N GLU A 281 24.20 -3.45 83.19
CA GLU A 281 23.39 -3.27 84.40
C GLU A 281 24.13 -2.35 85.35
N ALA A 282 23.46 -1.29 85.77
CA ALA A 282 23.94 -0.46 86.85
C ALA A 282 23.54 -1.15 88.15
N GLY A 283 24.49 -1.82 88.77
CA GLY A 283 24.44 -1.92 90.19
C GLY A 283 25.08 -0.63 90.71
N GLY A 284 24.41 0.21 91.45
CA GLY A 284 23.07 0.08 91.93
C GLY A 284 22.12 1.12 91.56
N VAL A 285 21.08 1.17 92.38
CA VAL A 285 20.31 2.36 92.64
C VAL A 285 21.26 3.57 92.81
N ALA A 286 21.59 4.21 91.69
CA ALA A 286 22.48 5.36 91.45
C ALA A 286 23.99 5.24 91.77
N ASN A 287 24.69 4.47 90.94
CA ASN A 287 25.98 4.81 90.30
C ASN A 287 27.27 4.87 91.16
N GLY A 288 28.04 3.77 91.12
CA GLY A 288 29.41 3.70 91.64
C GLY A 288 30.46 3.20 90.64
N THR A 289 30.10 3.03 89.36
CA THR A 289 30.93 3.08 88.13
C THR A 289 29.94 2.76 87.00
N ALA A 290 29.63 3.73 86.13
CA ALA A 290 28.58 3.58 85.12
C ALA A 290 28.81 2.33 84.25
N GLY A 291 27.96 1.32 84.44
CA GLY A 291 27.59 0.46 83.33
C GLY A 291 26.73 1.27 82.36
N THR A 292 26.88 1.08 81.06
CA THR A 292 26.06 1.75 80.05
C THR A 292 24.62 1.26 80.19
N ALA A 293 23.71 1.95 80.87
CA ALA A 293 22.31 1.52 81.01
C ALA A 293 21.46 1.77 79.73
N SER A 294 22.08 2.40 78.75
CA SER A 294 21.54 2.57 77.43
C SER A 294 22.62 2.38 76.39
N ALA A 295 22.23 1.85 75.26
CA ALA A 295 23.03 1.88 74.05
C ALA A 295 22.22 2.64 73.03
N SER A 296 22.87 3.44 72.22
CA SER A 296 22.23 4.13 71.13
C SER A 296 23.14 4.06 69.93
N GLY A 297 22.52 4.11 68.77
CA GLY A 297 23.19 4.27 67.51
C GLY A 297 22.26 4.98 66.57
N THR A 298 22.76 5.24 65.38
CA THR A 298 21.95 5.75 64.30
C THR A 298 22.26 4.86 63.12
N LEU A 299 21.20 4.33 62.51
CA LEU A 299 21.27 3.78 61.18
C LEU A 299 20.87 4.88 60.20
N THR A 300 21.49 4.87 59.04
CA THR A 300 21.12 5.75 57.93
C THR A 300 20.75 4.83 56.79
N VAL A 301 19.55 5.01 56.26
CA VAL A 301 19.18 4.42 54.98
C VAL A 301 19.36 5.52 53.94
N THR A 302 20.07 5.16 52.89
CA THR A 302 20.17 5.97 51.68
C THR A 302 19.55 5.14 50.59
N ASP A 303 18.56 5.72 49.94
CA ASP A 303 17.93 5.16 48.76
C ASP A 303 18.22 6.13 47.61
N PRO A 304 18.72 5.64 46.47
CA PRO A 304 18.81 6.43 45.25
C PRO A 304 17.44 7.00 44.83
N ASP A 305 16.36 6.22 44.97
CA ASP A 305 15.02 6.59 44.55
C ASP A 305 14.45 7.79 45.33
N ALA A 306 13.87 8.74 44.60
CA ALA A 306 13.34 9.98 45.17
C ALA A 306 12.18 9.72 46.15
N GLY A 307 12.48 9.89 47.44
CA GLY A 307 11.50 9.76 48.52
C GLY A 307 11.48 8.40 49.23
N GLU A 308 12.33 7.45 48.80
CA GLU A 308 12.35 6.08 49.35
C GLU A 308 13.45 5.84 50.41
N ALA A 309 14.25 6.87 50.69
CA ALA A 309 15.20 6.91 51.82
C ALA A 309 14.63 6.96 53.27
N PRO A 310 13.35 6.65 53.57
CA PRO A 310 12.92 6.34 54.94
C PRO A 310 13.03 4.86 55.34
N PHE A 311 13.02 4.59 56.66
CA PHE A 311 12.87 3.23 57.19
C PHE A 311 11.38 2.87 57.36
N ALA A 312 11.02 1.60 57.19
CA ALA A 312 9.73 1.08 57.64
C ALA A 312 9.69 0.99 59.18
N ALA A 313 8.53 1.23 59.77
CA ALA A 313 8.33 1.11 61.21
C ALA A 313 8.49 -0.36 61.69
N PRO A 314 9.37 -0.65 62.66
CA PRO A 314 9.55 -2.01 63.14
C PRO A 314 8.29 -2.56 63.84
N SER A 315 7.97 -3.82 63.57
CA SER A 315 6.73 -4.47 64.05
C SER A 315 6.63 -4.64 65.58
N SER A 316 7.75 -4.59 66.31
CA SER A 316 7.77 -4.55 67.78
C SER A 316 9.06 -3.93 68.31
N LEU A 317 8.92 -3.01 69.26
CA LEU A 317 10.04 -2.32 69.92
C LEU A 317 10.33 -2.84 71.35
N ASN A 318 9.49 -3.72 71.89
CA ASN A 318 9.67 -4.27 73.24
C ASN A 318 10.62 -5.47 73.23
N GLY A 319 11.72 -5.36 73.98
CA GLY A 319 12.66 -6.45 74.25
C GLY A 319 12.40 -7.12 75.61
N THR A 320 13.11 -8.21 75.86
CA THR A 320 13.12 -8.98 77.11
C THR A 320 13.74 -8.22 78.29
N TYR A 321 14.89 -7.58 78.11
CA TYR A 321 15.65 -6.90 79.20
C TYR A 321 15.50 -5.38 79.20
N GLY A 322 15.09 -4.81 78.06
CA GLY A 322 14.92 -3.38 77.85
C GLY A 322 13.96 -3.10 76.70
N THR A 323 13.83 -1.85 76.32
CA THR A 323 12.96 -1.42 75.21
C THR A 323 13.79 -0.65 74.21
N PHE A 324 13.61 -0.97 72.93
CA PHE A 324 14.14 -0.17 71.84
C PHE A 324 13.24 1.06 71.63
N SER A 325 13.82 2.18 71.25
CA SER A 325 13.16 3.21 70.46
C SER A 325 13.82 3.20 69.10
N PHE A 326 13.03 3.33 68.04
CA PHE A 326 13.53 3.52 66.70
C PHE A 326 12.74 4.66 66.07
N ASP A 327 13.43 5.72 65.70
CA ASP A 327 12.86 6.83 64.94
C ASP A 327 13.07 6.52 63.47
N ALA A 328 11.99 6.20 62.75
CA ALA A 328 12.03 5.84 61.34
C ALA A 328 12.46 7.01 60.43
N ALA A 329 12.30 8.26 60.87
CA ALA A 329 12.67 9.45 60.10
C ALA A 329 14.15 9.80 60.26
N THR A 330 14.73 9.59 61.44
CA THR A 330 16.15 9.91 61.70
C THR A 330 17.07 8.68 61.70
N GLY A 331 16.49 7.47 61.68
CA GLY A 331 17.16 6.19 61.87
C GLY A 331 17.88 6.06 63.23
N ALA A 332 17.65 7.02 64.12
CA ALA A 332 18.20 7.02 65.46
C ALA A 332 17.50 5.93 66.28
N TRP A 333 18.30 5.06 66.86
CA TRP A 333 17.81 4.05 67.76
C TRP A 333 18.44 4.20 69.12
N SER A 334 17.63 3.94 70.13
CA SER A 334 18.13 3.76 71.47
C SER A 334 17.61 2.45 72.01
N TYR A 335 18.40 1.82 72.84
CA TYR A 335 17.99 0.70 73.66
C TYR A 335 18.19 1.14 75.09
N GLN A 336 17.08 1.28 75.80
CA GLN A 336 17.11 1.53 77.23
C GLN A 336 17.02 0.20 77.94
N LEU A 337 18.09 -0.18 78.65
CA LEU A 337 18.03 -1.30 79.56
C LEU A 337 17.09 -0.94 80.70
N ASP A 338 16.02 -1.72 80.86
CA ASP A 338 15.10 -1.52 81.97
C ASP A 338 15.62 -2.33 83.15
N ASN A 339 16.41 -1.64 83.97
CA ASN A 339 17.03 -2.25 85.12
C ASN A 339 15.98 -2.79 86.09
N THR A 340 14.74 -2.30 86.11
CA THR A 340 13.72 -2.72 87.09
C THR A 340 13.09 -4.08 86.79
N ARG A 341 13.26 -4.58 85.57
CA ARG A 341 12.69 -5.87 85.16
C ARG A 341 13.31 -6.97 85.99
N SER A 342 12.47 -7.91 86.40
CA SER A 342 12.91 -9.11 87.11
C SER A 342 13.97 -9.90 86.32
N ALA A 343 13.93 -9.86 84.99
CA ALA A 343 14.93 -10.45 84.11
C ALA A 343 16.30 -9.72 84.14
N THR A 344 16.30 -8.40 84.39
CA THR A 344 17.52 -7.56 84.46
C THR A 344 18.11 -7.57 85.87
N GLN A 345 17.30 -7.37 86.92
CA GLN A 345 17.70 -7.47 88.34
C GLN A 345 18.18 -8.87 88.75
N ALA A 346 17.86 -9.90 87.95
CA ALA A 346 18.35 -11.25 88.16
C ALA A 346 19.75 -11.47 87.57
N LEU A 347 20.28 -10.53 86.79
CA LEU A 347 21.62 -10.61 86.24
C LEU A 347 22.62 -10.36 87.36
N THR A 348 23.47 -11.35 87.63
CA THR A 348 24.51 -11.21 88.63
C THR A 348 25.74 -10.53 88.04
N GLN A 349 26.62 -9.96 88.88
CA GLN A 349 27.83 -9.28 88.43
C GLN A 349 28.58 -10.08 87.34
N GLY A 350 28.66 -9.51 86.13
CA GLY A 350 29.36 -10.09 84.97
C GLY A 350 28.59 -11.08 84.10
N GLN A 351 27.32 -11.40 84.38
CA GLN A 351 26.47 -12.24 83.53
C GLN A 351 25.97 -11.46 82.30
N THR A 352 26.07 -12.02 81.08
CA THR A 352 25.63 -11.36 79.84
C THR A 352 24.42 -12.00 79.13
N ALA A 353 23.61 -11.19 78.44
CA ALA A 353 22.47 -11.60 77.60
C ALA A 353 22.38 -10.74 76.31
N THR A 354 21.70 -11.21 75.26
CA THR A 354 21.55 -10.48 73.99
C THR A 354 20.10 -10.18 73.64
N GLU A 355 19.85 -9.01 73.05
CA GLU A 355 18.55 -8.56 72.52
C GLU A 355 18.73 -8.04 71.08
N THR A 356 17.75 -8.22 70.19
CA THR A 356 17.85 -7.79 68.78
C THR A 356 16.61 -7.07 68.29
N LEU A 357 16.76 -6.13 67.34
CA LEU A 357 15.70 -5.46 66.59
C LEU A 357 16.06 -5.45 65.09
N THR A 358 15.19 -5.99 64.23
CA THR A 358 15.37 -5.90 62.76
C THR A 358 14.60 -4.69 62.24
N VAL A 359 15.26 -3.88 61.41
CA VAL A 359 14.69 -2.71 60.73
C VAL A 359 14.88 -2.86 59.22
N THR A 360 13.94 -2.37 58.44
CA THR A 360 13.95 -2.47 56.97
C THR A 360 13.77 -1.09 56.34
N SER A 361 14.23 -0.90 55.11
CA SER A 361 13.85 0.27 54.32
C SER A 361 12.33 0.28 54.09
N LEU A 362 11.77 1.43 53.72
CA LEU A 362 10.33 1.62 53.55
C LEU A 362 9.77 0.72 52.43
N ASP A 363 10.49 0.66 51.33
CA ASP A 363 10.24 -0.15 50.13
C ASP A 363 10.55 -1.66 50.32
N GLY A 364 11.30 -2.00 51.38
CA GLY A 364 11.63 -3.37 51.76
C GLY A 364 12.83 -3.99 51.05
N THR A 365 13.56 -3.26 50.19
CA THR A 365 14.72 -3.79 49.46
C THR A 365 15.94 -4.04 50.37
N ALA A 366 16.04 -3.38 51.53
CA ALA A 366 17.12 -3.58 52.49
C ALA A 366 16.65 -3.88 53.92
N SER A 367 17.45 -4.66 54.65
CA SER A 367 17.19 -5.01 56.05
C SER A 367 18.46 -5.02 56.88
N ARG A 368 18.39 -4.55 58.14
CA ARG A 368 19.50 -4.57 59.10
C ARG A 368 19.03 -4.95 60.50
N THR A 369 19.83 -5.73 61.23
CA THR A 369 19.53 -6.15 62.61
C THR A 369 20.42 -5.43 63.61
N ILE A 370 19.82 -4.67 64.52
CA ILE A 370 20.47 -4.05 65.66
C ILE A 370 20.62 -5.09 66.77
N THR A 371 21.82 -5.26 67.33
CA THR A 371 22.09 -6.23 68.40
C THR A 371 22.61 -5.57 69.68
N ILE A 372 21.97 -5.81 70.82
CA ILE A 372 22.35 -5.29 72.13
C ILE A 372 22.84 -6.39 73.07
N THR A 373 24.00 -6.20 73.69
CA THR A 373 24.53 -7.09 74.74
C THR A 373 24.36 -6.48 76.12
N VAL A 374 23.66 -7.13 77.06
CA VAL A 374 23.37 -6.69 78.45
C VAL A 374 24.31 -7.39 79.45
N THR A 375 24.90 -6.74 80.47
CA THR A 375 25.88 -7.33 81.46
C THR A 375 25.66 -6.90 82.94
N GLY A 376 25.67 -7.75 83.99
CA GLY A 376 25.31 -7.37 85.40
C GLY A 376 26.33 -6.60 86.33
N THR A 377 25.97 -5.75 87.36
CA THR A 377 26.88 -5.05 88.38
C THR A 377 26.34 -4.73 89.85
N ASN A 378 26.97 -3.87 90.75
CA ASN A 378 26.61 -3.65 92.23
C ASN A 378 26.50 -2.19 92.87
N ASP A 379 25.33 -1.80 93.46
CA ASP A 379 24.79 -0.89 94.57
C ASP A 379 25.25 0.58 94.98
N ALA A 380 24.52 1.75 94.92
CA ALA A 380 24.88 3.06 95.61
C ALA A 380 23.66 3.91 96.15
N ALA A 381 23.79 5.22 96.51
CA ALA A 381 22.76 6.03 97.19
C ALA A 381 21.95 7.00 96.28
N VAL A 382 20.61 7.02 96.35
CA VAL A 382 19.70 7.72 95.40
C VAL A 382 18.99 8.94 95.99
N ILE A 383 19.14 10.10 95.35
CA ILE A 383 18.15 11.18 95.41
C ILE A 383 17.06 10.88 94.38
N GLY A 384 15.88 10.49 94.83
CA GLY A 384 14.70 10.19 94.02
C GLY A 384 13.56 11.15 94.29
N GLY A 385 12.33 10.66 94.11
CA GLY A 385 11.12 11.48 94.15
C GLY A 385 10.89 12.24 92.84
N THR A 386 9.97 13.20 92.85
CA THR A 386 9.55 13.91 91.65
C THR A 386 10.66 14.88 91.22
N THR A 387 11.50 14.53 90.24
CA THR A 387 12.62 15.38 89.76
C THR A 387 12.27 16.18 88.50
N SER A 388 11.05 16.04 88.00
CA SER A 388 10.51 16.83 86.90
C SER A 388 9.02 17.10 87.13
N GLY A 389 8.49 18.13 86.48
CA GLY A 389 7.07 18.44 86.50
C GLY A 389 6.64 18.99 85.15
N ALA A 390 5.46 18.61 84.67
CA ALA A 390 4.85 19.22 83.50
C ALA A 390 3.68 20.10 83.95
N VAL A 391 3.59 21.29 83.39
CA VAL A 391 2.47 22.22 83.63
C VAL A 391 2.00 22.73 82.27
N ALA A 392 0.75 22.44 81.94
CA ALA A 392 0.14 22.95 80.70
C ALA A 392 -0.24 24.43 80.88
N GLU A 393 -0.16 25.19 79.80
CA GLU A 393 -0.82 26.49 79.74
C GLU A 393 -2.33 26.33 79.95
N SER A 394 -2.96 27.36 80.52
CA SER A 394 -4.39 27.33 80.81
C SER A 394 -5.15 27.93 79.62
N ALA A 395 -6.20 27.28 79.14
CA ALA A 395 -7.10 27.76 78.07
C ALA A 395 -7.88 29.07 78.39
N ALA A 396 -7.49 29.82 79.43
CA ALA A 396 -8.10 31.10 79.84
C ALA A 396 -7.04 32.06 80.42
N ALA A 397 -7.00 33.28 79.89
CA ALA A 397 -6.05 34.33 80.27
C ALA A 397 -6.13 34.69 81.78
N GLY A 398 -5.00 34.53 82.49
CA GLY A 398 -4.85 34.91 83.90
C GLY A 398 -5.03 33.79 84.95
N GLY A 399 -5.11 32.52 84.53
CA GLY A 399 -5.08 31.37 85.45
C GLY A 399 -3.72 31.19 86.15
N THR A 400 -3.71 30.63 87.36
CA THR A 400 -2.46 30.23 88.06
C THR A 400 -2.24 28.73 87.88
N SER A 401 -1.34 28.36 86.96
CA SER A 401 -0.95 26.96 86.75
C SER A 401 0.29 26.63 87.60
N GLN A 402 0.23 25.56 88.38
CA GLN A 402 1.33 25.12 89.24
C GLN A 402 1.52 23.61 89.17
N VAL A 403 2.76 23.16 89.28
CA VAL A 403 3.10 21.75 89.43
C VAL A 403 3.87 21.55 90.73
N THR A 404 3.45 20.58 91.53
CA THR A 404 4.10 20.22 92.79
C THR A 404 4.73 18.85 92.69
N GLY A 405 5.84 18.64 93.36
CA GLY A 405 6.45 17.33 93.50
C GLY A 405 7.13 17.17 94.84
N SER A 406 7.69 16.00 95.11
CA SER A 406 8.52 15.79 96.28
C SER A 406 9.72 14.95 95.91
N LEU A 407 10.91 15.52 96.08
CA LEU A 407 12.15 14.79 96.10
C LEU A 407 12.18 13.90 97.35
N THR A 408 12.67 12.69 97.20
CA THR A 408 12.93 11.72 98.27
C THR A 408 14.40 11.36 98.18
N ILE A 409 14.98 10.86 99.26
CA ILE A 409 16.38 10.46 99.23
C ILE A 409 16.48 9.16 100.01
N SER A 410 16.98 8.13 99.34
CA SER A 410 17.09 6.76 99.85
C SER A 410 18.43 6.18 99.42
N ASP A 411 19.16 5.68 100.39
CA ASP A 411 20.39 4.93 100.18
C ASP A 411 20.10 3.49 100.59
N VAL A 412 20.34 2.52 99.70
CA VAL A 412 20.13 1.09 100.01
C VAL A 412 21.08 0.62 101.12
N ASP A 413 22.13 1.39 101.45
CA ASP A 413 23.11 1.13 102.51
C ASP A 413 23.29 2.28 103.57
N GLY A 414 22.47 3.35 103.62
CA GLY A 414 22.72 4.56 104.48
C GLY A 414 21.62 5.65 104.65
N ALA A 415 21.91 6.82 105.28
CA ALA A 415 20.90 7.84 105.72
C ALA A 415 21.01 9.25 105.06
N ALA A 416 19.86 9.93 104.81
CA ALA A 416 19.70 10.91 103.71
C ALA A 416 18.78 12.16 103.99
N GLN A 417 19.21 13.43 103.71
CA GLN A 417 18.40 14.70 103.81
C GLN A 417 18.78 15.87 102.83
N PHE A 418 17.84 16.81 102.54
CA PHE A 418 17.95 17.94 101.57
C PHE A 418 18.14 19.37 102.18
N VAL A 419 18.60 20.34 101.36
CA VAL A 419 18.70 21.78 101.73
C VAL A 419 17.50 22.60 101.21
N ALA A 420 16.76 23.29 102.09
CA ALA A 420 15.54 24.05 101.75
C ALA A 420 15.79 25.47 101.18
N GLY A 421 14.96 25.95 100.23
CA GLY A 421 14.97 27.33 99.69
C GLY A 421 14.04 27.58 98.48
N SER A 422 13.85 28.85 98.08
CA SER A 422 13.14 29.24 96.83
C SER A 422 14.10 29.77 95.76
N LYS A 423 13.81 29.50 94.48
CA LYS A 423 14.57 29.93 93.30
C LYS A 423 13.61 30.43 92.21
N THR A 424 13.90 31.59 91.62
CA THR A 424 13.17 32.17 90.48
C THR A 424 13.75 31.66 89.16
N GLY A 425 12.89 31.15 88.28
CA GLY A 425 13.22 30.77 86.89
C GLY A 425 12.82 31.85 85.89
N THR A 426 12.98 31.53 84.60
CA THR A 426 12.72 32.38 83.42
C THR A 426 11.24 32.46 83.07
N TYR A 427 10.51 31.36 83.25
CA TYR A 427 9.10 31.17 82.87
C TYR A 427 8.19 30.98 84.11
N GLY A 428 8.75 30.87 85.30
CA GLY A 428 8.02 30.64 86.56
C GLY A 428 8.94 30.59 87.79
N SER A 429 8.45 30.16 88.94
CA SER A 429 9.24 30.13 90.19
C SER A 429 9.08 28.84 91.00
N LEU A 430 10.19 28.35 91.59
CA LEU A 430 10.28 27.10 92.36
C LEU A 430 10.51 27.35 93.86
N THR A 431 9.84 26.58 94.73
CA THR A 431 10.11 26.52 96.18
C THR A 431 10.34 25.08 96.64
N LEU A 432 11.39 24.79 97.42
CA LEU A 432 11.78 23.44 97.92
C LEU A 432 11.98 23.42 99.46
N THR A 433 11.45 22.38 100.13
CA THR A 433 11.54 22.18 101.59
C THR A 433 12.64 21.17 101.99
N ALA A 434 13.07 21.17 103.27
CA ALA A 434 14.12 20.26 103.78
C ALA A 434 13.72 18.77 103.78
N ALA A 435 12.42 18.49 103.68
CA ALA A 435 11.87 17.14 103.51
C ALA A 435 11.77 16.72 102.03
N GLY A 436 12.19 17.57 101.09
CA GLY A 436 12.22 17.30 99.65
C GLY A 436 10.97 17.74 98.87
N ALA A 437 9.89 18.18 99.52
CA ALA A 437 8.70 18.68 98.83
C ALA A 437 8.97 20.02 98.11
N TRP A 438 8.57 20.14 96.84
CA TRP A 438 8.70 21.35 96.02
C TRP A 438 7.43 21.74 95.25
N THR A 439 7.34 23.02 94.90
CA THR A 439 6.25 23.62 94.12
C THR A 439 6.82 24.59 93.10
N TYR A 440 6.49 24.40 91.82
CA TYR A 440 6.76 25.32 90.73
C TYR A 440 5.47 26.00 90.28
N VAL A 441 5.46 27.33 90.22
CA VAL A 441 4.32 28.14 89.77
C VAL A 441 4.70 28.82 88.45
N LEU A 442 3.92 28.55 87.40
CA LEU A 442 4.11 29.08 86.05
C LEU A 442 3.62 30.53 85.96
N ASP A 443 4.38 31.41 85.29
CA ASP A 443 3.96 32.77 84.97
C ASP A 443 3.24 32.81 83.62
N ASN A 444 1.92 32.59 83.64
CA ASN A 444 1.06 32.60 82.45
C ASN A 444 0.91 33.99 81.79
N ALA A 445 1.49 35.07 82.36
CA ALA A 445 1.53 36.37 81.71
C ALA A 445 2.81 36.56 80.86
N ASN A 446 3.68 35.55 80.80
CA ASN A 446 4.88 35.57 79.99
C ASN A 446 4.53 35.42 78.49
N PRO A 447 4.86 36.41 77.63
CA PRO A 447 4.48 36.39 76.21
C PRO A 447 5.02 35.22 75.39
N LEU A 448 6.05 34.52 75.89
CA LEU A 448 6.61 33.33 75.25
C LEU A 448 5.84 32.06 75.64
N VAL A 449 5.11 32.08 76.75
CA VAL A 449 4.24 30.98 77.20
C VAL A 449 2.88 31.09 76.51
N ASP A 450 2.29 32.29 76.42
CA ASP A 450 0.96 32.57 75.83
C ASP A 450 0.84 32.37 74.30
N ASN A 451 1.91 31.94 73.62
CA ASN A 451 1.96 31.78 72.15
C ASN A 451 2.35 30.35 71.72
N LEU A 452 2.23 29.34 72.61
CA LEU A 452 2.62 27.97 72.31
C LEU A 452 1.50 27.17 71.62
N SER A 453 1.74 26.69 70.39
CA SER A 453 0.83 25.77 69.68
C SER A 453 0.84 24.34 70.26
N ALA A 454 -0.17 23.52 69.95
CA ALA A 454 -0.19 22.09 70.28
C ALA A 454 1.11 21.40 69.83
N GLY A 455 1.77 20.69 70.75
CA GLY A 455 3.06 20.02 70.46
C GLY A 455 4.30 20.92 70.58
N GLN A 456 4.17 22.24 70.65
CA GLN A 456 5.29 23.10 71.06
C GLN A 456 5.45 23.09 72.59
N SER A 457 6.70 23.07 73.05
CA SER A 457 7.00 23.11 74.48
C SER A 457 8.20 24.00 74.80
N LEU A 458 8.18 24.58 76.00
CA LEU A 458 9.31 25.28 76.61
C LEU A 458 9.83 24.48 77.81
N THR A 459 11.14 24.45 78.00
CA THR A 459 11.77 23.73 79.12
C THR A 459 12.53 24.68 80.03
N GLU A 460 12.26 24.60 81.34
CA GLU A 460 12.97 25.31 82.40
C GLU A 460 13.77 24.31 83.27
N THR A 461 15.03 24.59 83.58
CA THR A 461 15.84 23.75 84.49
C THR A 461 16.33 24.52 85.71
N ILE A 462 16.18 23.92 86.91
CA ILE A 462 16.53 24.52 88.20
C ILE A 462 17.26 23.48 89.07
N THR A 463 18.55 23.70 89.36
CA THR A 463 19.35 22.78 90.20
C THR A 463 19.05 22.93 91.70
N VAL A 464 18.98 21.82 92.44
CA VAL A 464 18.81 21.73 93.91
C VAL A 464 19.83 20.77 94.53
N ASN A 465 20.12 20.86 95.83
CA ASN A 465 21.25 20.15 96.46
C ASN A 465 20.86 19.40 97.75
N ALA A 466 21.43 18.21 97.97
CA ALA A 466 21.44 17.51 99.25
C ALA A 466 22.54 18.01 100.19
N ALA A 467 22.43 17.67 101.48
CA ALA A 467 23.34 18.19 102.52
C ALA A 467 24.79 17.66 102.42
N ASP A 468 25.00 16.51 101.79
CA ASP A 468 26.32 15.90 101.55
C ASP A 468 27.03 16.43 100.29
N GLY A 469 26.39 17.36 99.57
CA GLY A 469 26.91 17.97 98.34
C GLY A 469 26.41 17.33 97.06
N THR A 470 25.64 16.23 97.13
CA THR A 470 25.03 15.60 95.96
C THR A 470 24.00 16.55 95.32
N ALA A 471 24.16 16.84 94.02
CA ALA A 471 23.33 17.79 93.28
C ALA A 471 22.29 17.06 92.42
N GLN A 472 21.09 17.62 92.34
CA GLN A 472 19.98 17.13 91.51
C GLN A 472 19.43 18.27 90.67
N VAL A 473 19.24 18.05 89.37
CA VAL A 473 18.55 19.02 88.49
C VAL A 473 17.05 18.73 88.52
N LEU A 474 16.24 19.78 88.72
CA LEU A 474 14.80 19.73 88.56
C LEU A 474 14.43 20.34 87.20
N THR A 475 13.72 19.59 86.35
CA THR A 475 13.32 20.04 85.00
C THR A 475 11.81 20.23 84.93
N ILE A 476 11.36 21.41 84.51
CA ILE A 476 9.94 21.71 84.31
C ILE A 476 9.66 21.91 82.82
N THR A 477 8.69 21.17 82.29
CA THR A 477 8.27 21.23 80.88
C THR A 477 6.90 21.91 80.78
N ILE A 478 6.75 22.85 79.84
CA ILE A 478 5.55 23.65 79.59
C ILE A 478 5.05 23.30 78.18
N ASN A 479 3.83 22.75 78.02
CA ASN A 479 3.31 22.19 76.75
C ASN A 479 2.07 22.96 76.21
N GLY A 480 1.92 23.11 74.89
CA GLY A 480 0.67 23.52 74.19
C GLY A 480 -0.31 22.34 73.90
N ALA A 481 -1.57 22.57 73.50
CA ALA A 481 -2.68 21.57 73.51
C ALA A 481 -3.54 21.45 72.20
N ASN A 482 -4.09 20.24 71.90
CA ASN A 482 -5.01 19.90 70.76
C ASN A 482 -6.38 20.60 70.81
N ASP A 483 -7.02 20.81 69.65
CA ASP A 483 -8.30 21.53 69.53
C ASP A 483 -9.52 20.59 69.41
N VAL A 484 -10.61 20.96 70.12
CA VAL A 484 -11.95 20.39 69.92
C VAL A 484 -12.89 21.54 69.60
N ARG A 485 -13.43 21.58 68.38
CA ARG A 485 -14.31 22.67 67.91
C ARG A 485 -15.67 22.13 67.50
N THR A 486 -16.74 22.81 67.94
CA THR A 486 -18.13 22.46 67.63
C THR A 486 -18.88 23.69 67.11
N GLY A 487 -19.53 23.55 65.96
CA GLY A 487 -20.38 24.55 65.33
C GLY A 487 -21.77 24.67 65.98
N GLY A 488 -22.59 25.54 65.39
CA GLY A 488 -23.97 25.83 65.72
C GLY A 488 -24.97 25.16 64.77
N ASN A 489 -26.13 25.80 64.55
CA ASN A 489 -27.19 25.31 63.63
C ASN A 489 -27.23 26.08 62.30
N GLY A 490 -26.17 26.81 61.94
CA GLY A 490 -26.06 27.52 60.67
C GLY A 490 -24.69 27.27 60.06
N ALA A 491 -24.48 27.66 58.80
CA ALA A 491 -23.24 27.43 58.08
C ALA A 491 -22.01 27.98 58.83
N ASP A 492 -21.13 27.08 59.26
CA ASP A 492 -19.92 27.35 60.02
C ASP A 492 -18.67 26.95 59.24
N ALA A 493 -17.57 27.69 59.45
CA ALA A 493 -16.25 27.35 58.93
C ALA A 493 -15.32 27.02 60.10
N LEU A 494 -14.93 25.76 60.23
CA LEU A 494 -14.17 25.22 61.36
C LEU A 494 -12.77 24.80 60.90
N THR A 495 -11.72 25.26 61.60
CA THR A 495 -10.31 24.99 61.27
C THR A 495 -9.55 24.38 62.46
N GLY A 496 -8.86 23.25 62.30
CA GLY A 496 -8.15 22.51 63.36
C GLY A 496 -6.70 22.95 63.57
N THR A 497 -5.98 23.21 62.46
CA THR A 497 -4.55 23.54 62.40
C THR A 497 -3.64 22.30 62.51
N GLY A 498 -2.60 22.30 63.35
CA GLY A 498 -1.70 21.15 63.49
C GLY A 498 -1.99 20.36 64.76
N GLY A 499 -2.09 19.04 64.66
CA GLY A 499 -2.48 18.15 65.76
C GLY A 499 -3.55 17.16 65.32
N ASN A 500 -3.98 16.27 66.22
CA ASN A 500 -5.13 15.41 65.95
C ASN A 500 -6.38 16.10 66.48
N ASP A 501 -7.12 16.75 65.61
CA ASP A 501 -8.23 17.62 65.93
C ASP A 501 -9.59 16.93 65.76
N SER A 502 -10.59 17.42 66.49
CA SER A 502 -11.97 16.95 66.37
C SER A 502 -12.89 18.14 66.11
N LEU A 503 -13.42 18.19 64.89
CA LEU A 503 -14.30 19.25 64.41
C LEU A 503 -15.70 18.68 64.14
N SER A 504 -16.74 19.34 64.66
CA SER A 504 -18.13 18.96 64.40
C SER A 504 -18.96 20.17 63.99
N GLY A 505 -19.57 20.15 62.79
CA GLY A 505 -20.40 21.24 62.24
C GLY A 505 -21.76 21.36 62.92
N ALA A 506 -22.30 20.22 63.38
CA ALA A 506 -23.61 20.06 64.00
C ALA A 506 -24.78 20.25 63.03
N GLY A 507 -25.20 21.46 62.67
CA GLY A 507 -26.24 21.62 61.67
C GLY A 507 -26.06 22.88 60.85
N GLY A 508 -26.35 22.83 59.56
CA GLY A 508 -25.95 23.89 58.64
C GLY A 508 -25.32 23.28 57.41
N ASN A 509 -24.75 24.12 56.55
CA ASN A 509 -23.88 23.64 55.48
C ASN A 509 -22.48 24.14 55.86
N ASP A 510 -21.70 23.24 56.43
CA ASP A 510 -20.49 23.58 57.15
C ASP A 510 -19.25 23.25 56.32
N THR A 511 -18.16 23.99 56.53
CA THR A 511 -16.85 23.72 55.91
C THR A 511 -15.84 23.41 57.00
N LEU A 512 -15.29 22.20 56.98
CA LEU A 512 -14.38 21.70 58.01
C LEU A 512 -12.99 21.48 57.40
N THR A 513 -11.98 22.12 57.98
CA THR A 513 -10.56 21.97 57.60
C THR A 513 -9.80 21.44 58.81
N GLY A 514 -9.36 20.18 58.76
CA GLY A 514 -8.56 19.55 59.81
C GLY A 514 -7.19 20.20 59.93
N GLY A 515 -6.37 20.02 58.90
CA GLY A 515 -5.02 20.54 58.81
C GLY A 515 -4.03 19.39 58.84
N LEU A 516 -2.93 19.51 59.61
CA LEU A 516 -1.94 18.44 59.71
C LEU A 516 -2.23 17.56 60.92
N GLY A 517 -2.44 16.26 60.74
CA GLY A 517 -2.58 15.27 61.81
C GLY A 517 -3.71 14.29 61.55
N ASN A 518 -4.07 13.47 62.53
CA ASN A 518 -5.16 12.51 62.36
C ASN A 518 -6.47 13.11 62.86
N ASP A 519 -7.24 13.70 61.95
CA ASP A 519 -8.40 14.50 62.31
C ASP A 519 -9.70 13.71 62.27
N THR A 520 -10.71 14.21 62.99
CA THR A 520 -12.10 13.75 62.85
C THR A 520 -12.97 14.92 62.45
N LEU A 521 -13.53 14.85 61.24
CA LEU A 521 -14.39 15.87 60.64
C LEU A 521 -15.82 15.33 60.58
N ASP A 522 -16.70 15.86 61.42
CA ASP A 522 -18.11 15.47 61.52
C ASP A 522 -19.02 16.61 61.05
N GLY A 523 -19.51 16.58 59.81
CA GLY A 523 -20.35 17.66 59.25
C GLY A 523 -21.65 17.85 60.03
N GLY A 524 -22.31 16.75 60.37
CA GLY A 524 -23.56 16.75 61.11
C GLY A 524 -24.77 16.69 60.18
N SER A 525 -25.62 17.72 60.19
CA SER A 525 -26.82 17.75 59.34
C SER A 525 -26.81 18.92 58.35
N GLY A 526 -26.86 18.61 57.07
CA GLY A 526 -27.04 19.55 55.98
C GLY A 526 -26.27 19.08 54.77
N THR A 527 -25.50 19.96 54.14
CA THR A 527 -24.58 19.59 53.05
C THR A 527 -23.22 20.17 53.39
N ASP A 528 -22.33 19.30 53.85
CA ASP A 528 -21.11 19.68 54.53
C ASP A 528 -19.88 19.35 53.68
N THR A 529 -18.84 20.19 53.78
CA THR A 529 -17.62 20.11 52.97
C THR A 529 -16.40 19.84 53.86
N ALA A 530 -15.65 18.79 53.57
CA ALA A 530 -14.28 18.65 54.07
C ALA A 530 -13.31 19.33 53.09
N SER A 531 -12.50 20.26 53.60
CA SER A 531 -11.61 21.09 52.79
C SER A 531 -10.15 20.87 53.16
N TYR A 532 -9.34 20.57 52.14
CA TYR A 532 -7.90 20.30 52.22
C TYR A 532 -7.03 21.42 51.62
N ALA A 533 -7.64 22.49 51.11
CA ALA A 533 -7.02 23.61 50.39
C ALA A 533 -5.79 24.28 51.06
N GLY A 534 -5.57 24.05 52.37
CA GLY A 534 -4.43 24.60 53.11
C GLY A 534 -3.20 23.70 53.19
N LEU A 535 -3.23 22.50 52.60
CA LEU A 535 -2.14 21.52 52.66
C LEU A 535 -1.09 21.77 51.57
N SER A 536 0.13 21.28 51.82
CA SER A 536 1.31 21.56 50.99
C SER A 536 1.67 20.46 49.98
N SER A 537 0.78 19.49 49.77
CA SER A 537 0.86 18.46 48.72
C SER A 537 -0.54 17.93 48.44
N GLY A 538 -0.68 17.21 47.32
CA GLY A 538 -1.93 16.57 46.91
C GLY A 538 -2.47 15.58 47.94
N VAL A 539 -3.79 15.35 47.88
CA VAL A 539 -4.53 14.43 48.76
C VAL A 539 -5.26 13.36 47.97
N THR A 540 -5.44 12.19 48.59
CA THR A 540 -6.33 11.14 48.10
C THR A 540 -7.46 10.93 49.12
N VAL A 541 -8.69 11.30 48.76
CA VAL A 541 -9.81 11.34 49.70
C VAL A 541 -11.05 10.71 49.09
N SER A 542 -11.72 9.82 49.84
CA SER A 542 -12.94 9.16 49.41
C SER A 542 -14.07 9.30 50.44
N LEU A 543 -15.24 9.80 50.01
CA LEU A 543 -16.46 9.84 50.81
C LEU A 543 -17.11 8.46 50.97
N ALA A 544 -16.71 7.46 50.18
CA ALA A 544 -17.14 6.08 50.34
C ALA A 544 -16.48 5.39 51.55
N ILE A 545 -15.33 5.90 52.01
CA ILE A 545 -14.62 5.38 53.18
C ILE A 545 -15.17 6.05 54.45
N THR A 546 -15.89 5.26 55.26
CA THR A 546 -16.52 5.73 56.51
C THR A 546 -15.66 5.49 57.77
N THR A 547 -14.42 5.02 57.57
CA THR A 547 -13.42 4.83 58.62
C THR A 547 -12.27 5.81 58.44
N ALA A 548 -11.32 5.82 59.37
CA ALA A 548 -10.10 6.59 59.21
C ALA A 548 -9.40 6.21 57.88
N GLN A 549 -9.12 7.20 57.06
CA GLN A 549 -8.50 7.07 55.74
C GLN A 549 -7.22 7.90 55.70
N ASN A 550 -6.18 7.38 55.05
CA ASN A 550 -4.96 8.15 54.85
C ASN A 550 -5.20 9.14 53.71
N THR A 551 -5.23 10.43 54.04
CA THR A 551 -5.48 11.53 53.09
C THR A 551 -4.20 12.10 52.51
N GLY A 552 -3.04 11.50 52.77
CA GLY A 552 -1.74 12.01 52.33
C GLY A 552 -1.19 13.03 53.32
N ALA A 553 -0.89 14.25 52.89
CA ALA A 553 -0.33 15.29 53.76
C ALA A 553 -1.28 15.76 54.87
N GLY A 554 -2.57 15.43 54.80
CA GLY A 554 -3.53 15.66 55.88
C GLY A 554 -3.23 14.77 57.09
N GLY A 555 -2.87 13.51 56.87
CA GLY A 555 -2.70 12.49 57.90
C GLY A 555 -3.72 11.36 57.74
N THR A 556 -4.13 10.71 58.84
CA THR A 556 -5.20 9.71 58.81
C THR A 556 -6.50 10.30 59.35
N ASP A 557 -7.34 10.81 58.46
CA ASP A 557 -8.56 11.54 58.79
C ASP A 557 -9.80 10.64 58.79
N THR A 558 -10.77 10.94 59.65
CA THR A 558 -12.07 10.28 59.68
C THR A 558 -13.16 11.27 59.28
N LEU A 559 -13.84 11.01 58.16
CA LEU A 559 -14.95 11.82 57.66
C LEU A 559 -16.29 11.20 58.11
N ILE A 560 -17.15 12.01 58.71
CA ILE A 560 -18.47 11.63 59.21
C ILE A 560 -19.48 12.65 58.69
N ALA A 561 -20.54 12.19 58.01
CA ALA A 561 -21.59 13.07 57.48
C ALA A 561 -21.03 14.26 56.68
N ILE A 562 -20.16 13.96 55.72
CA ILE A 562 -19.59 14.91 54.75
C ILE A 562 -20.09 14.50 53.37
N GLU A 563 -20.55 15.48 52.60
CA GLU A 563 -21.08 15.27 51.25
C GLU A 563 -20.21 15.88 50.16
N ASN A 564 -19.32 16.82 50.49
CA ASN A 564 -18.50 17.53 49.51
C ASN A 564 -17.02 17.48 49.90
N LEU A 565 -16.15 17.54 48.88
CA LEU A 565 -14.70 17.61 49.04
C LEU A 565 -14.15 18.83 48.32
N THR A 566 -13.16 19.47 48.93
CA THR A 566 -12.31 20.47 48.27
C THR A 566 -10.86 20.05 48.44
N GLY A 567 -10.17 19.85 47.32
CA GLY A 567 -8.76 19.49 47.24
C GLY A 567 -7.82 20.62 47.62
N THR A 568 -6.55 20.44 47.27
CA THR A 568 -5.40 21.28 47.54
C THR A 568 -5.09 22.19 46.33
N SER A 569 -3.85 22.62 46.20
CA SER A 569 -3.33 23.34 45.02
C SER A 569 -2.30 22.49 44.27
N TYR A 570 -2.43 21.17 44.40
CA TYR A 570 -1.55 20.13 43.86
C TYR A 570 -2.44 18.97 43.44
N ASP A 571 -1.91 18.10 42.59
CA ASP A 571 -2.61 16.93 42.04
C ASP A 571 -3.32 16.08 43.11
N ASP A 572 -4.65 16.11 43.09
CA ASP A 572 -5.51 15.42 44.03
C ASP A 572 -6.26 14.25 43.39
N THR A 573 -6.71 13.32 44.22
CA THR A 573 -7.66 12.26 43.82
C THR A 573 -8.85 12.29 44.76
N LEU A 574 -10.00 12.73 44.26
CA LEU A 574 -11.21 12.93 45.04
C LEU A 574 -12.31 11.98 44.58
N THR A 575 -12.84 11.17 45.49
CA THR A 575 -13.93 10.22 45.21
C THR A 575 -15.16 10.50 46.06
N GLY A 576 -16.31 10.63 45.41
CA GLY A 576 -17.62 10.79 46.01
C GLY A 576 -18.20 9.48 46.57
N ASN A 577 -19.50 9.46 46.79
CA ASN A 577 -20.25 8.29 47.23
C ASN A 577 -21.56 8.16 46.43
N GLY A 578 -22.59 7.49 46.98
CA GLY A 578 -23.87 7.35 46.28
C GLY A 578 -24.82 8.56 46.39
N GLY A 579 -24.41 9.62 47.11
CA GLY A 579 -25.15 10.88 47.26
C GLY A 579 -24.87 11.85 46.11
N ALA A 580 -25.48 13.03 46.13
CA ALA A 580 -25.10 14.12 45.22
C ALA A 580 -23.96 14.92 45.86
N ASN A 581 -22.77 14.84 45.27
CA ASN A 581 -21.53 15.38 45.80
C ASN A 581 -21.04 16.58 44.95
N LEU A 582 -20.43 17.56 45.61
CA LEU A 582 -19.60 18.58 44.96
C LEU A 582 -18.13 18.25 45.26
N LEU A 583 -17.38 17.91 44.22
CA LEU A 583 -15.94 17.69 44.31
C LEU A 583 -15.25 18.84 43.57
N THR A 584 -14.40 19.58 44.29
CA THR A 584 -13.58 20.66 43.72
C THR A 584 -12.12 20.29 43.86
N GLY A 585 -11.40 20.14 42.75
CA GLY A 585 -9.97 19.81 42.71
C GLY A 585 -9.13 20.95 43.27
N GLY A 586 -9.00 22.04 42.50
CA GLY A 586 -8.30 23.24 42.94
C GLY A 586 -7.33 23.74 41.87
N ASP A 587 -6.07 23.89 42.23
CA ASP A 587 -4.98 23.98 41.24
C ASP A 587 -4.29 22.60 41.19
N GLY A 588 -3.67 22.22 40.08
CA GLY A 588 -3.02 20.92 39.93
C GLY A 588 -3.74 20.05 38.91
N ASN A 589 -3.21 18.87 38.62
CA ASN A 589 -3.85 17.91 37.72
C ASN A 589 -4.65 16.92 38.56
N ASP A 590 -5.95 17.17 38.68
CA ASP A 590 -6.81 16.46 39.62
C ASP A 590 -7.58 15.31 38.96
N THR A 591 -7.82 14.24 39.71
CA THR A 591 -8.71 13.13 39.31
C THR A 591 -9.96 13.11 40.18
N LEU A 592 -11.13 13.26 39.57
CA LEU A 592 -12.42 13.34 40.27
C LEU A 592 -13.36 12.21 39.83
N ASP A 593 -13.82 11.41 40.80
CA ASP A 593 -14.83 10.36 40.59
C ASP A 593 -16.05 10.68 41.48
N GLY A 594 -17.19 11.00 40.88
CA GLY A 594 -18.42 11.34 41.61
C GLY A 594 -19.06 10.17 42.35
N GLY A 595 -18.83 8.93 41.89
CA GLY A 595 -19.59 7.76 42.29
C GLY A 595 -20.90 7.62 41.52
N SER A 596 -21.95 7.10 42.17
CA SER A 596 -23.24 6.81 41.51
C SER A 596 -24.25 7.96 41.61
N GLY A 597 -23.81 9.13 42.06
CA GLY A 597 -24.60 10.29 42.43
C GLY A 597 -25.12 11.11 41.26
N ALA A 598 -25.59 12.32 41.58
CA ALA A 598 -25.81 13.39 40.61
C ALA A 598 -24.86 14.51 41.02
N ASP A 599 -23.65 14.45 40.48
CA ASP A 599 -22.49 15.08 41.07
C ASP A 599 -22.08 16.34 40.30
N THR A 600 -21.31 17.19 40.94
CA THR A 600 -20.64 18.32 40.29
C THR A 600 -19.15 18.12 40.47
N LEU A 601 -18.45 17.91 39.37
CA LEU A 601 -17.00 17.72 39.32
C LEU A 601 -16.40 19.00 38.74
N ASP A 602 -15.70 19.74 39.58
CA ASP A 602 -15.03 21.00 39.25
C ASP A 602 -13.52 20.78 39.40
N GLY A 603 -12.80 20.55 38.30
CA GLY A 603 -11.35 20.29 38.36
C GLY A 603 -10.58 21.52 38.82
N GLY A 604 -10.78 22.63 38.11
CA GLY A 604 -10.23 23.92 38.50
C GLY A 604 -9.17 24.39 37.52
N ASN A 605 -7.94 24.65 38.01
CA ASN A 605 -6.82 25.02 37.16
C ASN A 605 -5.84 23.85 37.03
N GLY A 606 -5.66 23.35 35.82
CA GLY A 606 -4.68 22.32 35.53
C GLY A 606 -5.14 21.50 34.34
N ILE A 607 -4.74 20.23 34.29
CA ILE A 607 -5.26 19.24 33.37
C ILE A 607 -5.99 18.20 34.22
N ASP A 608 -7.31 18.32 34.28
CA ASP A 608 -8.13 17.59 35.22
C ASP A 608 -8.89 16.45 34.54
N THR A 609 -9.07 15.34 35.26
CA THR A 609 -9.70 14.11 34.76
C THR A 609 -10.98 13.80 35.52
N ALA A 610 -12.11 13.69 34.81
CA ALA A 610 -13.30 13.06 35.35
C ALA A 610 -13.25 11.54 35.11
N SER A 611 -13.32 10.76 36.19
CA SER A 611 -13.23 9.30 36.15
C SER A 611 -14.58 8.66 36.47
N TYR A 612 -14.96 7.68 35.64
CA TYR A 612 -16.17 6.87 35.79
C TYR A 612 -15.85 5.40 36.08
N LEU A 613 -14.64 5.11 36.57
CA LEU A 613 -14.17 3.76 36.85
C LEU A 613 -15.08 3.00 37.84
N SER A 614 -15.72 3.73 38.75
CA SER A 614 -16.65 3.18 39.74
C SER A 614 -18.10 3.02 39.23
N ALA A 615 -18.40 3.48 38.00
CA ALA A 615 -19.74 3.44 37.44
C ALA A 615 -20.24 1.99 37.22
N GLY A 616 -21.51 1.76 37.54
CA GLY A 616 -22.14 0.44 37.47
C GLY A 616 -22.75 0.09 36.10
N SER A 617 -22.66 0.99 35.11
CA SER A 617 -23.07 0.77 33.73
C SER A 617 -22.38 1.78 32.80
N ALA A 618 -22.51 1.55 31.49
CA ALA A 618 -21.97 2.40 30.45
C ALA A 618 -22.34 3.89 30.61
N VAL A 619 -21.39 4.76 30.30
CA VAL A 619 -21.48 6.21 30.40
C VAL A 619 -21.47 6.87 29.01
N THR A 620 -22.17 7.99 28.88
CA THR A 620 -22.12 8.83 27.67
C THR A 620 -21.80 10.25 28.10
N VAL A 621 -20.54 10.65 27.92
CA VAL A 621 -19.99 11.87 28.53
C VAL A 621 -19.30 12.70 27.46
N SER A 622 -19.59 14.00 27.44
CA SER A 622 -18.98 14.95 26.52
C SER A 622 -18.46 16.18 27.26
N LEU A 623 -17.20 16.53 27.07
CA LEU A 623 -16.62 17.75 27.65
C LEU A 623 -17.21 19.03 27.07
N ALA A 624 -17.85 18.96 25.89
CA ALA A 624 -18.53 20.11 25.29
C ALA A 624 -19.89 20.43 25.97
N VAL A 625 -20.42 19.55 26.82
CA VAL A 625 -21.74 19.72 27.44
C VAL A 625 -21.60 20.27 28.87
N THR A 626 -22.18 21.45 29.10
CA THR A 626 -22.12 22.13 30.42
C THR A 626 -23.35 21.88 31.30
N ALA A 627 -24.36 21.18 30.77
CA ALA A 627 -25.51 20.72 31.54
C ALA A 627 -25.24 19.35 32.15
N SER A 628 -26.05 18.94 33.13
CA SER A 628 -26.02 17.59 33.70
C SER A 628 -26.15 16.51 32.60
N GLN A 629 -25.21 15.57 32.57
CA GLN A 629 -25.07 14.52 31.54
C GLN A 629 -25.27 13.13 32.13
N ASN A 630 -25.61 12.13 31.31
CA ASN A 630 -25.95 10.80 31.81
C ASN A 630 -24.71 9.89 31.95
N THR A 631 -24.34 9.58 33.18
CA THR A 631 -23.07 8.92 33.56
C THR A 631 -23.26 7.50 34.10
N GLY A 632 -24.31 6.78 33.67
CA GLY A 632 -24.44 5.34 33.94
C GLY A 632 -24.65 4.95 35.42
N GLY A 633 -24.94 5.89 36.33
CA GLY A 633 -24.95 5.65 37.79
C GLY A 633 -26.27 5.88 38.54
N GLY A 634 -27.25 6.61 37.99
CA GLY A 634 -28.52 6.93 38.67
C GLY A 634 -28.75 8.41 38.99
N GLY A 635 -27.76 9.27 38.75
CA GLY A 635 -27.87 10.72 38.59
C GLY A 635 -27.18 11.18 37.31
N GLY A 636 -27.16 12.48 37.06
CA GLY A 636 -26.43 13.03 35.93
C GLY A 636 -25.45 14.11 36.40
N ASP A 637 -24.22 14.05 35.93
CA ASP A 637 -23.12 14.83 36.47
C ASP A 637 -22.88 16.09 35.68
N THR A 638 -22.43 17.14 36.36
CA THR A 638 -22.06 18.42 35.77
C THR A 638 -20.54 18.57 35.87
N LEU A 639 -19.88 18.76 34.72
CA LEU A 639 -18.43 18.90 34.63
C LEU A 639 -18.05 20.38 34.42
N ALA A 640 -17.02 20.83 35.13
CA ALA A 640 -16.43 22.16 34.99
C ALA A 640 -14.90 22.07 35.14
N GLY A 641 -14.15 22.73 34.26
CA GLY A 641 -12.68 22.66 34.26
C GLY A 641 -12.17 21.22 34.24
N ILE A 642 -12.65 20.43 33.28
CA ILE A 642 -12.24 19.04 33.07
C ILE A 642 -11.77 18.94 31.62
N GLU A 643 -10.58 18.38 31.42
CA GLU A 643 -9.93 18.23 30.12
C GLU A 643 -9.85 16.76 29.68
N ASN A 644 -9.91 15.82 30.62
CA ASN A 644 -9.77 14.38 30.34
C ASN A 644 -10.94 13.56 30.87
N LEU A 645 -11.18 12.41 30.24
CA LEU A 645 -12.21 11.45 30.64
C LEU A 645 -11.63 10.05 30.78
N THR A 646 -12.04 9.35 31.84
CA THR A 646 -11.85 7.90 31.97
C THR A 646 -13.22 7.22 32.11
N GLY A 647 -13.47 6.23 31.26
CA GLY A 647 -14.67 5.42 31.23
C GLY A 647 -14.84 4.48 32.41
N SER A 648 -15.85 3.64 32.27
CA SER A 648 -16.26 2.55 33.14
C SER A 648 -15.81 1.21 32.55
N ALA A 649 -16.15 0.10 33.22
CA ALA A 649 -15.89 -1.24 32.70
C ALA A 649 -16.98 -1.74 31.71
N PHE A 650 -17.66 -0.83 31.01
CA PHE A 650 -18.74 -1.12 30.05
C PHE A 650 -18.59 -0.25 28.79
N ASN A 651 -19.32 -0.61 27.74
CA ASN A 651 -19.34 0.08 26.44
C ASN A 651 -19.72 1.57 26.52
N ASP A 652 -18.73 2.44 26.60
CA ASP A 652 -18.88 3.86 26.82
C ASP A 652 -18.90 4.67 25.53
N THR A 653 -19.34 5.92 25.65
CA THR A 653 -19.19 6.92 24.61
C THR A 653 -18.61 8.18 25.22
N LEU A 654 -17.34 8.44 24.93
CA LEU A 654 -16.59 9.56 25.47
C LEU A 654 -16.30 10.55 24.36
N THR A 655 -16.59 11.82 24.60
CA THR A 655 -16.36 12.90 23.64
C THR A 655 -15.57 14.04 24.27
N GLY A 656 -14.46 14.41 23.65
CA GLY A 656 -13.64 15.55 24.03
C GLY A 656 -14.25 16.90 23.64
N ASN A 657 -13.42 17.94 23.64
CA ASN A 657 -13.80 19.31 23.30
C ASN A 657 -12.93 19.86 22.16
N THR A 658 -12.36 21.07 22.32
CA THR A 658 -11.51 21.70 21.30
C THR A 658 -10.05 21.82 21.73
N GLY A 659 -9.70 21.33 22.91
CA GLY A 659 -8.33 21.27 23.39
C GLY A 659 -7.86 19.82 23.42
N ASP A 660 -6.56 19.63 23.58
CA ASP A 660 -5.91 18.32 23.63
C ASP A 660 -6.42 17.52 24.85
N ASN A 661 -7.13 16.43 24.60
CA ASN A 661 -7.80 15.61 25.61
C ASN A 661 -7.23 14.19 25.66
N ILE A 662 -7.20 13.60 26.84
CA ILE A 662 -6.97 12.16 27.04
C ILE A 662 -8.31 11.50 27.33
N LEU A 663 -8.74 10.61 26.42
CA LEU A 663 -9.94 9.79 26.57
C LEU A 663 -9.53 8.33 26.73
N ASN A 664 -9.86 7.72 27.87
CA ASN A 664 -9.57 6.32 28.16
C ASN A 664 -10.88 5.54 28.36
N GLY A 665 -11.17 4.56 27.50
CA GLY A 665 -12.36 3.70 27.57
C GLY A 665 -12.34 2.68 28.71
N ASP A 666 -11.16 2.30 29.20
CA ASP A 666 -10.95 1.20 30.15
C ASP A 666 -11.35 -0.18 29.60
N ALA A 667 -12.53 -0.70 29.92
CA ALA A 667 -12.95 -2.03 29.46
C ALA A 667 -14.35 -1.96 28.89
N GLY A 668 -14.60 -2.57 27.74
CA GLY A 668 -15.85 -2.35 27.04
C GLY A 668 -15.62 -2.38 25.54
N ASN A 669 -16.69 -2.18 24.78
CA ASN A 669 -16.55 -1.79 23.39
C ASN A 669 -16.93 -0.32 23.32
N ASP A 670 -15.92 0.53 23.40
CA ASP A 670 -16.04 1.94 23.67
C ASP A 670 -16.01 2.74 22.36
N THR A 671 -16.67 3.89 22.35
CA THR A 671 -16.61 4.85 21.24
C THR A 671 -15.99 6.13 21.74
N LEU A 672 -14.84 6.50 21.19
CA LEU A 672 -14.04 7.66 21.58
C LEU A 672 -14.03 8.67 20.44
N ASP A 673 -14.42 9.91 20.73
CA ASP A 673 -14.38 11.05 19.81
C ASP A 673 -13.58 12.17 20.48
N GLY A 674 -12.34 12.40 20.03
CA GLY A 674 -11.46 13.43 20.61
C GLY A 674 -12.04 14.85 20.46
N GLY A 675 -12.82 15.10 19.41
CA GLY A 675 -13.26 16.43 19.04
C GLY A 675 -12.23 17.15 18.16
N LEU A 676 -11.85 18.36 18.53
CA LEU A 676 -10.73 19.07 17.91
C LEU A 676 -9.58 19.13 18.91
N GLY A 677 -8.34 19.03 18.45
CA GLY A 677 -7.17 19.04 19.34
C GLY A 677 -6.18 17.97 18.93
N ASN A 678 -5.08 17.84 19.65
CA ASN A 678 -4.21 16.69 19.52
C ASN A 678 -4.54 15.72 20.65
N ASP A 679 -5.44 14.79 20.39
CA ASP A 679 -6.04 13.96 21.43
C ASP A 679 -5.28 12.64 21.62
N THR A 680 -5.43 12.03 22.79
CA THR A 680 -4.97 10.66 23.05
C THR A 680 -6.18 9.78 23.34
N LEU A 681 -6.48 8.87 22.41
CA LEU A 681 -7.62 7.95 22.48
C LEU A 681 -7.11 6.55 22.85
N ILE A 682 -7.49 6.09 24.04
CA ILE A 682 -7.09 4.79 24.59
C ILE A 682 -8.35 3.93 24.72
N GLY A 683 -8.54 2.94 23.85
CA GLY A 683 -9.73 2.06 23.89
C GLY A 683 -9.71 1.15 25.11
N GLY A 684 -8.63 0.38 25.26
CA GLY A 684 -8.42 -0.48 26.42
C GLY A 684 -8.75 -1.94 26.13
N LEU A 685 -9.57 -2.58 26.97
CA LEU A 685 -9.98 -3.97 26.79
C LEU A 685 -11.33 -4.07 26.09
N GLY A 686 -11.32 -4.46 24.81
CA GLY A 686 -12.51 -4.96 24.13
C GLY A 686 -12.43 -4.78 22.63
N THR A 687 -13.41 -4.11 22.04
CA THR A 687 -13.36 -3.76 20.62
C THR A 687 -13.85 -2.34 20.46
N ASP A 688 -12.90 -1.45 20.29
CA ASP A 688 -13.08 -0.02 20.52
C ASP A 688 -13.07 0.75 19.20
N THR A 689 -13.76 1.88 19.18
CA THR A 689 -13.96 2.71 17.99
C THR A 689 -13.46 4.12 18.22
N ALA A 690 -12.48 4.56 17.41
CA ALA A 690 -12.20 5.98 17.22
C ALA A 690 -13.20 6.56 16.21
N SER A 691 -13.92 7.61 16.60
CA SER A 691 -14.96 8.24 15.78
C SER A 691 -14.57 9.65 15.38
N TYR A 692 -14.43 9.87 14.07
CA TYR A 692 -14.18 11.15 13.42
C TYR A 692 -15.39 11.71 12.70
N ALA A 693 -16.59 11.15 12.93
CA ALA A 693 -17.82 11.51 12.23
C ALA A 693 -18.20 13.00 12.35
N ALA A 694 -17.74 13.68 13.41
CA ALA A 694 -17.99 15.10 13.64
C ALA A 694 -16.89 16.03 13.09
N ALA A 695 -15.80 15.48 12.54
CA ALA A 695 -14.67 16.25 12.04
C ALA A 695 -15.09 17.18 10.89
N GLY A 696 -14.52 18.39 10.87
CA GLY A 696 -14.90 19.44 9.92
C GLY A 696 -14.18 19.36 8.57
N SER A 697 -13.34 18.36 8.36
CA SER A 697 -12.53 18.10 7.16
C SER A 697 -12.10 16.63 7.16
N ALA A 698 -11.48 16.19 6.06
CA ALA A 698 -10.96 14.84 5.91
C ALA A 698 -9.96 14.44 7.00
N VAL A 699 -9.95 13.16 7.36
CA VAL A 699 -9.01 12.54 8.28
C VAL A 699 -8.18 11.47 7.59
N THR A 700 -6.95 11.32 8.04
CA THR A 700 -6.05 10.22 7.66
C THR A 700 -5.74 9.42 8.91
N VAL A 701 -6.20 8.18 8.98
CA VAL A 701 -6.10 7.30 10.15
C VAL A 701 -5.31 6.06 9.80
N SER A 702 -4.35 5.68 10.63
CA SER A 702 -3.64 4.40 10.55
C SER A 702 -3.63 3.75 11.93
N LEU A 703 -4.32 2.62 12.04
CA LEU A 703 -4.35 1.82 13.27
C LEU A 703 -2.99 1.17 13.54
N ALA A 704 -2.31 0.68 12.49
CA ALA A 704 -0.96 0.12 12.62
C ALA A 704 0.07 1.14 13.14
N ALA A 705 -0.03 2.41 12.70
CA ALA A 705 0.81 3.48 13.20
C ALA A 705 0.33 4.06 14.55
N GLY A 706 -0.90 3.75 14.97
CA GLY A 706 -1.52 4.32 16.17
C GLY A 706 -1.75 5.83 16.06
N THR A 707 -2.12 6.34 14.88
CA THR A 707 -2.26 7.79 14.66
C THR A 707 -3.47 8.14 13.80
N ALA A 708 -4.00 9.36 14.02
CA ALA A 708 -4.96 10.01 13.14
C ALA A 708 -4.59 11.47 12.94
N THR A 709 -4.71 11.99 11.73
CA THR A 709 -4.40 13.39 11.42
C THR A 709 -5.50 14.04 10.57
N GLY A 710 -5.55 15.37 10.52
CA GLY A 710 -6.41 16.11 9.61
C GLY A 710 -7.51 16.90 10.32
N GLY A 711 -8.78 16.62 9.98
CA GLY A 711 -9.94 17.42 10.39
C GLY A 711 -10.24 17.47 11.89
N ALA A 712 -9.65 16.58 12.69
CA ALA A 712 -9.73 16.57 14.15
C ALA A 712 -8.45 17.09 14.84
N GLY A 713 -7.32 17.19 14.12
CA GLY A 713 -6.01 17.53 14.68
C GLY A 713 -5.00 16.40 14.46
N SER A 714 -4.08 16.16 15.39
CA SER A 714 -3.11 15.06 15.33
C SER A 714 -3.22 14.19 16.58
N ASP A 715 -3.95 13.10 16.46
CA ASP A 715 -4.31 12.23 17.57
C ASP A 715 -3.42 10.99 17.65
N SER A 716 -3.23 10.52 18.87
CA SER A 716 -2.60 9.25 19.21
C SER A 716 -3.65 8.21 19.57
N LEU A 717 -3.56 7.03 18.96
CA LEU A 717 -4.51 5.93 19.11
C LEU A 717 -3.83 4.73 19.78
N ALA A 718 -4.43 4.18 20.83
CA ALA A 718 -3.94 2.99 21.51
C ALA A 718 -5.09 2.02 21.84
N GLY A 719 -4.96 0.76 21.40
CA GLY A 719 -6.00 -0.26 21.61
C GLY A 719 -7.33 0.11 20.94
N ILE A 720 -7.27 0.54 19.67
CA ILE A 720 -8.44 0.86 18.85
C ILE A 720 -8.44 -0.10 17.67
N GLU A 721 -9.54 -0.83 17.49
CA GLU A 721 -9.68 -1.78 16.39
C GLU A 721 -10.55 -1.23 15.25
N ASN A 722 -11.40 -0.23 15.53
CA ASN A 722 -12.39 0.27 14.57
C ASN A 722 -12.25 1.79 14.38
N VAL A 723 -12.55 2.25 13.17
CA VAL A 723 -12.53 3.66 12.81
C VAL A 723 -13.81 4.04 12.10
N THR A 724 -14.40 5.16 12.50
CA THR A 724 -15.42 5.86 11.71
C THR A 724 -14.83 7.17 11.21
N GLY A 725 -14.76 7.34 9.89
CA GLY A 725 -14.33 8.56 9.22
C GLY A 725 -15.33 9.71 9.37
N SER A 726 -14.99 10.81 8.71
CA SER A 726 -15.70 12.07 8.68
C SER A 726 -16.78 12.10 7.58
N GLY A 727 -17.24 13.31 7.24
CA GLY A 727 -18.12 13.57 6.10
C GLY A 727 -17.38 14.10 4.87
N PHE A 728 -16.08 13.83 4.77
CA PHE A 728 -15.17 14.26 3.70
C PHE A 728 -14.29 13.08 3.25
N ASN A 729 -13.51 13.28 2.19
CA ASN A 729 -12.65 12.24 1.60
C ASN A 729 -11.55 11.78 2.55
N ASP A 730 -11.79 10.70 3.28
CA ASP A 730 -10.90 10.17 4.29
C ASP A 730 -9.92 9.12 3.74
N THR A 731 -8.86 8.86 4.49
CA THR A 731 -7.94 7.74 4.25
C THR A 731 -7.84 6.91 5.52
N LEU A 732 -8.36 5.70 5.50
CA LEU A 732 -8.44 4.82 6.67
C LEU A 732 -7.64 3.54 6.42
N THR A 733 -6.66 3.27 7.27
CA THR A 733 -5.81 2.08 7.20
C THR A 733 -5.92 1.27 8.49
N GLY A 734 -6.27 -0.01 8.36
CA GLY A 734 -6.32 -0.98 9.45
C GLY A 734 -4.94 -1.43 9.93
N ASP A 735 -4.93 -2.41 10.83
CA ASP A 735 -3.72 -3.09 11.30
C ASP A 735 -3.74 -4.58 10.90
N ASP A 736 -3.05 -5.45 11.65
CA ASP A 736 -3.10 -6.91 11.41
C ASP A 736 -4.31 -7.58 12.10
N GLY A 737 -5.13 -6.77 12.80
CA GLY A 737 -6.26 -7.18 13.61
C GLY A 737 -7.50 -7.55 12.79
N ALA A 738 -8.68 -7.54 13.41
CA ALA A 738 -9.93 -7.60 12.66
C ALA A 738 -10.61 -6.24 12.84
N ASN A 739 -10.53 -5.40 11.81
CA ASN A 739 -10.92 -4.00 11.90
C ASN A 739 -12.30 -3.77 11.28
N ALA A 740 -13.05 -2.80 11.81
CA ALA A 740 -14.20 -2.22 11.13
C ALA A 740 -13.88 -0.78 10.73
N LEU A 741 -13.78 -0.54 9.44
CA LEU A 741 -13.48 0.76 8.84
C LEU A 741 -14.73 1.27 8.14
N ALA A 742 -15.26 2.40 8.59
CA ALA A 742 -16.39 3.08 7.97
C ALA A 742 -15.94 4.44 7.44
N GLY A 743 -15.88 4.64 6.12
CA GLY A 743 -15.47 5.89 5.47
C GLY A 743 -16.39 7.05 5.83
N GLY A 744 -17.69 6.86 5.64
CA GLY A 744 -18.70 7.84 6.06
C GLY A 744 -19.34 8.49 4.85
N ALA A 745 -19.14 9.79 4.66
CA ALA A 745 -19.53 10.45 3.42
C ALA A 745 -18.28 11.09 2.81
N GLY A 746 -18.15 11.09 1.49
CA GLY A 746 -16.90 11.53 0.86
C GLY A 746 -16.50 10.54 -0.21
N ASN A 747 -15.37 10.79 -0.86
CA ASN A 747 -14.71 9.78 -1.67
C ASN A 747 -13.55 9.25 -0.85
N ASP A 748 -13.78 8.15 -0.17
CA ASP A 748 -12.88 7.64 0.86
C ASP A 748 -11.93 6.60 0.28
N THR A 749 -10.72 6.50 0.84
CA THR A 749 -9.75 5.45 0.53
C THR A 749 -9.56 4.56 1.75
N LEU A 750 -9.83 3.27 1.61
CA LEU A 750 -9.81 2.33 2.71
C LEU A 750 -8.83 1.18 2.42
N ASP A 751 -7.97 0.89 3.37
CA ASP A 751 -7.07 -0.27 3.38
C ASP A 751 -7.34 -1.07 4.65
N GLY A 752 -7.82 -2.31 4.50
CA GLY A 752 -8.11 -3.18 5.64
C GLY A 752 -6.88 -3.60 6.43
N GLY A 753 -5.71 -3.64 5.80
CA GLY A 753 -4.55 -4.33 6.35
C GLY A 753 -4.69 -5.85 6.25
N LEU A 754 -3.98 -6.57 7.14
CA LEU A 754 -4.15 -8.02 7.27
C LEU A 754 -5.29 -8.30 8.24
N GLY A 755 -6.02 -9.40 8.06
CA GLY A 755 -7.06 -9.75 9.01
C GLY A 755 -8.40 -10.08 8.38
N ASN A 756 -9.48 -10.03 9.17
CA ASN A 756 -10.82 -10.25 8.65
C ASN A 756 -11.62 -8.97 8.87
N ASP A 757 -11.63 -8.12 7.87
CA ASP A 757 -12.04 -6.73 8.04
C ASP A 757 -13.46 -6.48 7.53
N SER A 758 -14.09 -5.47 8.09
CA SER A 758 -15.36 -4.92 7.64
C SER A 758 -15.12 -3.54 7.07
N ILE A 759 -15.08 -3.43 5.75
CA ILE A 759 -14.79 -2.19 5.01
C ILE A 759 -16.09 -1.66 4.43
N ASP A 760 -16.53 -0.50 4.92
CA ASP A 760 -17.73 0.20 4.46
C ASP A 760 -17.34 1.60 3.96
N GLY A 761 -17.36 1.84 2.65
CA GLY A 761 -17.06 3.17 2.09
C GLY A 761 -18.10 4.23 2.45
N GLY A 762 -19.36 3.82 2.65
CA GLY A 762 -20.45 4.72 3.01
C GLY A 762 -21.08 5.41 1.79
N THR A 763 -21.06 6.74 1.72
CA THR A 763 -21.65 7.48 0.61
C THR A 763 -20.63 8.30 -0.16
N GLY A 764 -20.45 7.98 -1.43
CA GLY A 764 -19.75 8.81 -2.39
C GLY A 764 -19.19 7.95 -3.50
N THR A 765 -17.90 8.08 -3.78
CA THR A 765 -17.20 7.21 -4.72
C THR A 765 -15.94 6.73 -4.03
N ASP A 766 -16.05 5.56 -3.44
CA ASP A 766 -15.11 5.07 -2.45
C ASP A 766 -14.17 4.03 -3.06
N THR A 767 -12.94 3.98 -2.58
CA THR A 767 -11.88 3.12 -3.09
C THR A 767 -11.36 2.22 -1.99
N VAL A 768 -11.35 0.91 -2.23
CA VAL A 768 -10.58 -0.03 -1.41
C VAL A 768 -9.24 -0.29 -2.08
N THR A 769 -8.15 -0.22 -1.35
CA THR A 769 -6.80 -0.40 -1.89
C THR A 769 -6.08 -1.58 -1.25
N PHE A 770 -5.37 -2.33 -2.07
CA PHE A 770 -4.50 -3.45 -1.71
C PHE A 770 -3.06 -3.22 -2.17
N ALA A 771 -2.69 -1.97 -2.47
CA ALA A 771 -1.36 -1.63 -2.99
C ALA A 771 -0.21 -2.04 -2.06
N ALA A 772 -0.45 -2.07 -0.75
CA ALA A 772 0.51 -2.52 0.26
C ALA A 772 0.52 -4.05 0.50
N ALA A 773 -0.35 -4.81 -0.19
CA ALA A 773 -0.43 -6.26 -0.02
C ALA A 773 0.89 -6.95 -0.40
N THR A 774 1.25 -7.98 0.36
CA THR A 774 2.50 -8.74 0.15
C THR A 774 2.32 -10.00 -0.69
N GLY A 775 1.16 -10.15 -1.32
CA GLY A 775 0.81 -11.23 -2.24
C GLY A 775 -0.47 -10.92 -3.01
N ALA A 776 -0.79 -11.78 -3.98
CA ALA A 776 -1.96 -11.66 -4.83
C ALA A 776 -3.27 -11.59 -4.06
N VAL A 777 -4.18 -10.76 -4.55
CA VAL A 777 -5.51 -10.53 -4.00
C VAL A 777 -6.64 -11.00 -4.93
N THR A 778 -7.77 -11.38 -4.33
CA THR A 778 -8.99 -11.76 -5.07
C THR A 778 -10.19 -11.01 -4.52
N VAL A 779 -10.71 -10.07 -5.30
CA VAL A 779 -11.72 -9.11 -4.85
C VAL A 779 -12.87 -9.03 -5.84
N ASN A 780 -14.11 -9.06 -5.34
CA ASN A 780 -15.30 -8.86 -6.14
C ASN A 780 -16.26 -7.86 -5.47
N LEU A 781 -16.36 -6.65 -6.02
CA LEU A 781 -17.21 -5.57 -5.48
C LEU A 781 -18.71 -5.84 -5.70
N GLY A 782 -19.08 -6.76 -6.58
CA GLY A 782 -20.45 -7.24 -6.76
C GLY A 782 -20.94 -8.18 -5.64
N LEU A 783 -20.04 -8.69 -4.79
CA LEU A 783 -20.40 -9.48 -3.62
C LEU A 783 -20.66 -8.58 -2.41
N THR A 784 -21.64 -8.98 -1.60
CA THR A 784 -21.98 -8.31 -0.33
C THR A 784 -21.68 -9.21 0.88
N THR A 785 -20.91 -10.27 0.64
CA THR A 785 -20.56 -11.29 1.62
C THR A 785 -19.06 -11.34 1.77
N ALA A 786 -18.59 -11.76 2.95
CA ALA A 786 -17.18 -11.92 3.22
C ALA A 786 -16.48 -12.78 2.14
N GLN A 787 -15.33 -12.31 1.66
CA GLN A 787 -14.55 -12.93 0.58
C GLN A 787 -13.09 -13.06 1.00
N ALA A 788 -12.44 -14.14 0.58
CA ALA A 788 -11.04 -14.36 0.88
C ALA A 788 -10.19 -13.50 -0.05
N THR A 789 -9.77 -12.34 0.45
CA THR A 789 -9.05 -11.32 -0.34
C THR A 789 -7.59 -11.65 -0.55
N GLY A 790 -7.01 -12.55 0.24
CA GLY A 790 -5.55 -12.79 0.26
C GLY A 790 -4.85 -12.12 1.44
N MET A 791 -5.44 -11.06 1.98
CA MET A 791 -5.03 -10.40 3.24
C MET A 791 -5.89 -10.84 4.44
N GLY A 792 -7.06 -11.41 4.15
CA GLY A 792 -7.75 -12.39 4.96
C GLY A 792 -9.18 -12.59 4.47
N THR A 793 -10.20 -12.54 5.32
CA THR A 793 -11.60 -12.74 4.93
C THR A 793 -12.42 -11.49 5.20
N ASP A 794 -12.49 -10.63 4.19
CA ASP A 794 -13.00 -9.26 4.35
C ASP A 794 -14.41 -9.13 3.79
N THR A 795 -15.22 -8.29 4.42
CA THR A 795 -16.53 -7.86 3.93
C THR A 795 -16.42 -6.45 3.43
N ILE A 796 -16.59 -6.26 2.12
CA ILE A 796 -16.53 -4.96 1.46
C ILE A 796 -17.95 -4.55 1.06
N SER A 797 -18.35 -3.32 1.39
CA SER A 797 -19.65 -2.76 1.03
C SER A 797 -19.56 -1.28 0.72
N ASN A 798 -20.44 -0.79 -0.15
CA ASN A 798 -20.49 0.62 -0.55
C ASN A 798 -19.13 1.14 -1.01
N VAL A 799 -18.46 0.37 -1.89
CA VAL A 799 -17.18 0.72 -2.51
C VAL A 799 -17.33 0.54 -4.01
N GLU A 800 -16.93 1.54 -4.78
CA GLU A 800 -17.02 1.56 -6.23
C GLU A 800 -15.68 1.30 -6.91
N ASN A 801 -14.56 1.62 -6.26
CA ASN A 801 -13.24 1.55 -6.89
C ASN A 801 -12.33 0.58 -6.16
N LEU A 802 -11.34 0.09 -6.89
CA LEU A 802 -10.44 -0.96 -6.43
C LEU A 802 -9.02 -0.70 -6.92
N THR A 803 -8.05 -0.76 -6.03
CA THR A 803 -6.63 -0.80 -6.37
C THR A 803 -6.07 -2.14 -5.94
N GLY A 804 -5.49 -2.90 -6.86
CA GLY A 804 -4.81 -4.16 -6.61
C GLY A 804 -3.42 -3.98 -5.99
N SER A 805 -2.67 -5.07 -5.99
CA SER A 805 -1.35 -5.23 -5.39
C SER A 805 -0.25 -5.23 -6.46
N GLY A 806 0.99 -5.53 -6.05
CA GLY A 806 2.10 -5.76 -7.00
C GLY A 806 2.22 -7.21 -7.48
N PHE A 807 1.18 -8.02 -7.37
CA PHE A 807 1.16 -9.45 -7.69
C PHE A 807 -0.08 -9.84 -8.53
N ASP A 808 -0.04 -11.03 -9.15
CA ASP A 808 -1.10 -11.58 -10.00
C ASP A 808 -2.50 -11.64 -9.35
N ASP A 809 -3.30 -10.60 -9.55
CA ASP A 809 -4.57 -10.38 -8.89
C ASP A 809 -5.78 -10.90 -9.67
N THR A 810 -6.91 -11.05 -8.99
CA THR A 810 -8.21 -11.30 -9.63
C THR A 810 -9.22 -10.30 -9.11
N LEU A 811 -9.54 -9.31 -9.93
CA LEU A 811 -10.31 -8.13 -9.56
C LEU A 811 -11.62 -8.10 -10.35
N THR A 812 -12.74 -7.90 -9.67
CA THR A 812 -14.05 -7.79 -10.31
C THR A 812 -14.81 -6.59 -9.76
N GLY A 813 -15.29 -5.73 -10.66
CA GLY A 813 -16.16 -4.60 -10.33
C GLY A 813 -17.57 -5.03 -9.94
N SER A 814 -18.47 -4.06 -9.88
CA SER A 814 -19.87 -4.24 -9.50
C SER A 814 -20.81 -4.00 -10.68
N THR A 815 -21.99 -3.44 -10.43
CA THR A 815 -22.92 -3.01 -11.49
C THR A 815 -22.93 -1.48 -11.66
N LEU A 816 -22.03 -0.81 -10.96
CA LEU A 816 -21.82 0.64 -10.98
C LEU A 816 -20.60 0.92 -11.86
N ALA A 817 -20.41 2.18 -12.27
CA ALA A 817 -19.15 2.57 -12.91
C ALA A 817 -18.00 2.44 -11.89
N ASN A 818 -17.02 1.60 -12.21
CA ASN A 818 -15.87 1.29 -11.35
C ASN A 818 -14.58 1.89 -11.93
N LEU A 819 -13.69 2.37 -11.06
CA LEU A 819 -12.27 2.57 -11.39
C LEU A 819 -11.48 1.41 -10.80
N ILE A 820 -10.85 0.59 -11.65
CA ILE A 820 -10.00 -0.52 -11.22
C ILE A 820 -8.59 -0.27 -11.74
N ALA A 821 -7.63 -0.17 -10.83
CA ALA A 821 -6.21 -0.16 -11.10
C ALA A 821 -5.63 -1.49 -10.61
N ALA A 822 -5.11 -2.33 -11.51
CA ALA A 822 -4.71 -3.69 -11.18
C ALA A 822 -3.39 -3.74 -10.42
N GLY A 823 -2.46 -2.86 -10.77
CA GLY A 823 -1.16 -2.73 -10.11
C GLY A 823 -0.06 -3.46 -10.88
N GLY A 824 0.80 -4.18 -10.18
CA GLY A 824 1.81 -5.00 -10.84
C GLY A 824 1.37 -6.46 -10.84
N GLY A 825 1.82 -7.27 -11.79
CA GLY A 825 1.48 -8.70 -11.84
C GLY A 825 0.81 -9.09 -13.14
N ALA A 826 0.52 -10.38 -13.31
CA ALA A 826 -0.33 -10.83 -14.41
C ALA A 826 -1.78 -10.93 -13.92
N ASP A 827 -2.53 -9.85 -14.10
CA ASP A 827 -3.81 -9.65 -13.44
C ASP A 827 -5.00 -10.11 -14.28
N SER A 828 -6.05 -10.56 -13.61
CA SER A 828 -7.34 -10.84 -14.23
C SER A 828 -8.37 -9.83 -13.75
N VAL A 829 -8.76 -8.91 -14.64
CA VAL A 829 -9.68 -7.82 -14.33
C VAL A 829 -10.99 -7.99 -15.09
N ASN A 830 -12.12 -7.88 -14.39
CA ASN A 830 -13.45 -7.83 -14.98
C ASN A 830 -14.21 -6.60 -14.47
N GLY A 831 -14.54 -5.63 -15.34
CA GLY A 831 -15.27 -4.41 -14.96
C GLY A 831 -16.68 -4.69 -14.43
N GLY A 832 -17.35 -5.69 -15.01
CA GLY A 832 -18.68 -6.11 -14.59
C GLY A 832 -19.74 -5.42 -15.45
N ALA A 833 -20.57 -4.58 -14.86
CA ALA A 833 -21.48 -3.74 -15.63
C ALA A 833 -21.35 -2.30 -15.15
N GLY A 834 -21.46 -1.33 -16.04
CA GLY A 834 -21.06 0.03 -15.69
C GLY A 834 -20.32 0.64 -16.86
N ASN A 835 -19.99 1.91 -16.77
CA ASN A 835 -19.03 2.51 -17.69
C ASN A 835 -17.73 2.58 -16.92
N ASP A 836 -16.91 1.55 -17.08
CA ASP A 836 -15.80 1.28 -16.18
C ASP A 836 -14.50 1.89 -16.72
N THR A 837 -13.58 2.21 -15.82
CA THR A 837 -12.21 2.62 -16.17
C THR A 837 -11.26 1.59 -15.58
N LEU A 838 -10.62 0.81 -16.46
CA LEU A 838 -9.79 -0.34 -16.09
C LEU A 838 -8.36 -0.08 -16.56
N GLN A 839 -7.41 -0.24 -15.65
CA GLN A 839 -5.97 -0.08 -15.91
C GLN A 839 -5.25 -1.36 -15.46
N GLY A 840 -4.62 -2.08 -16.40
CA GLY A 840 -3.77 -3.24 -16.11
C GLY A 840 -2.47 -2.85 -15.43
N GLU A 841 -1.96 -1.66 -15.72
CA GLU A 841 -0.68 -1.17 -15.20
C GLU A 841 0.50 -2.05 -15.62
N ALA A 842 1.09 -2.89 -14.78
CA ALA A 842 2.35 -3.56 -15.10
C ALA A 842 2.30 -5.09 -15.04
N GLY A 843 2.33 -5.73 -16.20
CA GLY A 843 2.54 -7.16 -16.34
C GLY A 843 1.78 -7.71 -17.53
N ASN A 844 1.31 -8.96 -17.47
CA ASN A 844 0.62 -9.56 -18.62
C ASN A 844 -0.83 -9.80 -18.25
N ASP A 845 -1.66 -8.81 -18.51
CA ASP A 845 -2.99 -8.73 -17.94
C ASP A 845 -4.04 -9.32 -18.86
N THR A 846 -5.13 -9.80 -18.29
CA THR A 846 -6.34 -10.18 -19.01
C THR A 846 -7.49 -9.34 -18.51
N ILE A 847 -7.97 -8.42 -19.35
CA ILE A 847 -8.96 -7.42 -18.97
C ILE A 847 -10.23 -7.59 -19.78
N ASP A 848 -11.35 -7.76 -19.09
CA ASP A 848 -12.70 -7.81 -19.66
C ASP A 848 -13.50 -6.61 -19.13
N GLY A 849 -13.88 -5.68 -20.03
CA GLY A 849 -14.70 -4.52 -19.66
C GLY A 849 -16.05 -4.90 -19.06
N GLY A 850 -16.64 -5.98 -19.57
CA GLY A 850 -17.99 -6.38 -19.22
C GLY A 850 -19.04 -5.59 -20.04
N ALA A 851 -20.04 -5.03 -19.37
CA ALA A 851 -21.18 -4.39 -20.00
C ALA A 851 -21.28 -2.89 -19.69
N GLY A 852 -21.07 -2.05 -20.71
CA GLY A 852 -21.29 -0.62 -20.76
C GLY A 852 -20.22 0.03 -21.65
N ASP A 853 -20.12 1.35 -21.63
CA ASP A 853 -19.11 2.03 -22.45
C ASP A 853 -17.83 2.21 -21.62
N ASP A 854 -16.86 1.32 -21.80
CA ASP A 854 -15.69 1.20 -20.93
C ASP A 854 -14.45 1.93 -21.47
N SER A 855 -13.56 2.33 -20.57
CA SER A 855 -12.21 2.82 -20.88
C SER A 855 -11.21 1.82 -20.34
N ILE A 856 -10.50 1.13 -21.22
CA ILE A 856 -9.70 -0.04 -20.88
C ILE A 856 -8.27 0.17 -21.38
N ASP A 857 -7.30 0.15 -20.47
CA ASP A 857 -5.89 0.26 -20.80
C ASP A 857 -5.13 -0.94 -20.25
N GLY A 858 -4.46 -1.71 -21.12
CA GLY A 858 -3.68 -2.87 -20.72
C GLY A 858 -2.39 -2.49 -19.97
N GLY A 859 -1.81 -1.33 -20.27
CA GLY A 859 -0.59 -0.86 -19.61
C GLY A 859 0.69 -1.41 -20.24
N ILE A 860 1.65 -1.79 -19.41
CA ILE A 860 2.94 -2.34 -19.84
C ILE A 860 2.93 -3.87 -19.78
N GLY A 861 3.27 -4.50 -20.90
CA GLY A 861 3.57 -5.92 -20.98
C GLY A 861 2.95 -6.55 -22.20
N SER A 862 2.40 -7.76 -22.07
CA SER A 862 1.68 -8.42 -23.17
C SER A 862 0.28 -8.74 -22.72
N ASP A 863 -0.62 -7.85 -23.06
CA ASP A 863 -1.94 -7.79 -22.45
C ASP A 863 -3.00 -8.39 -23.37
N THR A 864 -4.05 -8.92 -22.77
CA THR A 864 -5.16 -9.57 -23.46
C THR A 864 -6.46 -8.85 -23.19
N LEU A 865 -7.01 -8.23 -24.23
CA LEU A 865 -8.37 -7.71 -24.21
C LEU A 865 -9.35 -8.87 -24.38
N SER A 866 -10.23 -9.09 -23.42
CA SER A 866 -11.17 -10.20 -23.41
C SER A 866 -12.62 -9.73 -23.55
N TYR A 867 -13.34 -10.35 -24.48
CA TYR A 867 -14.80 -10.23 -24.63
C TYR A 867 -15.52 -11.54 -24.33
N ALA A 868 -14.88 -12.46 -23.61
CA ALA A 868 -15.44 -13.78 -23.30
C ALA A 868 -16.77 -13.71 -22.54
N SER A 869 -17.03 -12.64 -21.78
CA SER A 869 -18.30 -12.42 -21.06
C SER A 869 -19.38 -11.72 -21.90
N ALA A 870 -19.05 -11.22 -23.09
CA ALA A 870 -19.97 -10.45 -23.93
C ALA A 870 -21.20 -11.26 -24.33
N THR A 871 -22.36 -10.59 -24.37
CA THR A 871 -23.67 -11.23 -24.58
C THR A 871 -24.13 -11.26 -26.04
N ALA A 872 -23.31 -10.73 -26.96
CA ALA A 872 -23.49 -10.78 -28.40
C ALA A 872 -22.13 -10.66 -29.10
N ALA A 873 -22.16 -10.83 -30.42
CA ALA A 873 -20.96 -10.76 -31.27
C ALA A 873 -20.28 -9.40 -31.22
N VAL A 874 -18.95 -9.40 -31.20
CA VAL A 874 -18.12 -8.21 -31.13
C VAL A 874 -17.39 -7.96 -32.45
N THR A 875 -17.12 -6.68 -32.72
CA THR A 875 -16.26 -6.24 -33.82
C THR A 875 -15.16 -5.37 -33.25
N VAL A 876 -13.95 -5.91 -33.18
CA VAL A 876 -12.84 -5.32 -32.43
C VAL A 876 -11.61 -5.29 -33.32
N SER A 877 -10.91 -4.15 -33.33
CA SER A 877 -9.63 -4.00 -34.01
C SER A 877 -8.61 -3.33 -33.10
N LEU A 878 -7.51 -4.03 -32.80
CA LEU A 878 -6.37 -3.48 -32.05
C LEU A 878 -5.65 -2.38 -32.84
N ALA A 879 -5.76 -2.38 -34.17
CA ALA A 879 -5.20 -1.33 -35.03
C ALA A 879 -5.90 0.04 -34.92
N LEU A 880 -7.07 0.11 -34.27
CA LEU A 880 -7.85 1.34 -34.15
C LEU A 880 -7.69 1.96 -32.76
N ALA A 881 -7.11 3.16 -32.68
CA ALA A 881 -6.98 3.94 -31.44
C ALA A 881 -8.28 4.68 -31.03
N THR A 882 -9.45 4.14 -31.39
CA THR A 882 -10.75 4.78 -31.19
C THR A 882 -11.77 3.80 -30.62
N ALA A 883 -12.89 4.34 -30.15
CA ALA A 883 -14.00 3.56 -29.59
C ALA A 883 -14.47 2.42 -30.54
N GLN A 884 -14.45 1.19 -30.03
CA GLN A 884 -14.79 -0.06 -30.70
C GLN A 884 -16.28 -0.35 -30.50
N ASN A 885 -16.97 -0.91 -31.49
CA ASN A 885 -18.39 -1.23 -31.37
C ASN A 885 -18.57 -2.72 -31.05
N THR A 886 -18.82 -3.00 -29.78
CA THR A 886 -18.89 -4.36 -29.24
C THR A 886 -20.34 -4.63 -28.85
N ALA A 887 -21.17 -5.00 -29.82
CA ALA A 887 -22.59 -5.19 -29.56
C ALA A 887 -22.81 -6.16 -28.38
N GLY A 888 -23.41 -5.68 -27.29
CA GLY A 888 -23.67 -6.47 -26.08
C GLY A 888 -22.62 -6.36 -24.97
N ALA A 889 -21.46 -5.76 -25.24
CA ALA A 889 -20.50 -5.26 -24.26
C ALA A 889 -20.64 -3.72 -24.16
N GLY A 890 -20.55 -2.98 -25.27
CA GLY A 890 -20.90 -1.56 -25.33
C GLY A 890 -20.11 -0.84 -26.40
N ILE A 891 -19.70 0.40 -26.12
CA ILE A 891 -18.73 1.12 -26.95
C ILE A 891 -17.48 1.37 -26.11
N ASP A 892 -16.45 0.55 -26.32
CA ASP A 892 -15.26 0.54 -25.47
C ASP A 892 -14.13 1.32 -26.11
N THR A 893 -13.39 2.09 -25.31
CA THR A 893 -12.13 2.73 -25.72
C THR A 893 -10.99 1.90 -25.17
N VAL A 894 -10.14 1.38 -26.05
CA VAL A 894 -9.10 0.41 -25.68
C VAL A 894 -7.70 0.88 -26.08
N SER A 895 -6.70 0.64 -25.24
CA SER A 895 -5.28 0.89 -25.50
C SER A 895 -4.38 -0.14 -24.81
N GLY A 896 -3.13 -0.24 -25.25
CA GLY A 896 -2.12 -1.09 -24.58
C GLY A 896 -2.42 -2.59 -24.64
N PHE A 897 -2.96 -3.11 -25.75
CA PHE A 897 -3.25 -4.54 -25.90
C PHE A 897 -2.59 -5.14 -27.13
N GLU A 898 -1.91 -6.27 -26.95
CA GLU A 898 -1.30 -7.06 -28.03
C GLU A 898 -2.13 -8.31 -28.37
N ASN A 899 -3.01 -8.75 -27.46
CA ASN A 899 -3.79 -9.97 -27.62
C ASN A 899 -5.29 -9.71 -27.48
N LEU A 900 -6.10 -10.58 -28.09
CA LEU A 900 -7.55 -10.41 -28.15
C LEU A 900 -8.27 -11.75 -28.02
N THR A 901 -9.29 -11.81 -27.16
CA THR A 901 -10.20 -12.95 -27.03
C THR A 901 -11.63 -12.51 -27.34
N GLY A 902 -12.27 -13.20 -28.28
CA GLY A 902 -13.66 -13.03 -28.66
C GLY A 902 -14.67 -13.57 -27.64
N SER A 903 -15.92 -13.47 -28.03
CA SER A 903 -17.10 -13.88 -27.30
C SER A 903 -17.49 -15.34 -27.61
N ALA A 904 -18.73 -15.71 -27.26
CA ALA A 904 -19.34 -16.99 -27.64
C ALA A 904 -20.25 -16.87 -28.88
N PHE A 905 -20.08 -15.82 -29.68
CA PHE A 905 -20.87 -15.49 -30.85
C PHE A 905 -19.96 -15.20 -32.05
N ASN A 906 -20.56 -15.02 -33.23
CA ASN A 906 -19.83 -14.83 -34.48
C ASN A 906 -19.08 -13.49 -34.53
N ASP A 907 -17.81 -13.51 -34.19
CA ASP A 907 -17.01 -12.32 -33.98
C ASP A 907 -16.23 -11.90 -35.23
N SER A 908 -15.87 -10.61 -35.26
CA SER A 908 -14.95 -10.03 -36.26
C SER A 908 -13.79 -9.39 -35.51
N LEU A 909 -12.66 -10.08 -35.49
CA LEU A 909 -11.50 -9.73 -34.68
C LEU A 909 -10.33 -9.36 -35.58
N THR A 910 -9.69 -8.23 -35.32
CA THR A 910 -8.54 -7.76 -36.10
C THR A 910 -7.40 -7.38 -35.16
N GLY A 911 -6.20 -7.93 -35.40
CA GLY A 911 -4.97 -7.55 -34.73
C GLY A 911 -4.42 -6.20 -35.20
N ASP A 912 -3.18 -5.92 -34.86
CA ASP A 912 -2.47 -4.71 -35.26
C ASP A 912 -1.24 -5.04 -36.12
N GLY A 913 -0.23 -4.17 -36.13
CA GLY A 913 1.02 -4.44 -36.86
C GLY A 913 2.00 -5.34 -36.10
N ASN A 914 1.75 -5.63 -34.83
CA ASN A 914 2.61 -6.41 -33.96
C ASN A 914 2.21 -7.89 -33.99
N ALA A 915 3.00 -8.74 -33.32
CA ALA A 915 2.65 -10.16 -33.20
C ALA A 915 1.50 -10.32 -32.18
N ASN A 916 0.33 -10.75 -32.64
CA ASN A 916 -0.86 -10.88 -31.81
C ASN A 916 -1.20 -12.35 -31.51
N THR A 917 -1.75 -12.63 -30.33
CA THR A 917 -2.50 -13.87 -30.06
C THR A 917 -3.99 -13.55 -30.07
N ILE A 918 -4.74 -14.13 -31.01
CA ILE A 918 -6.16 -13.85 -31.18
C ILE A 918 -6.96 -15.15 -31.13
N ALA A 919 -7.93 -15.24 -30.21
CA ALA A 919 -8.83 -16.37 -30.08
C ALA A 919 -10.27 -15.94 -30.37
N GLY A 920 -10.95 -16.61 -31.32
CA GLY A 920 -12.35 -16.35 -31.69
C GLY A 920 -13.33 -16.75 -30.60
N GLY A 921 -13.09 -17.89 -29.97
CA GLY A 921 -13.96 -18.42 -28.93
C GLY A 921 -14.93 -19.45 -29.48
N ALA A 922 -16.24 -19.23 -29.31
CA ALA A 922 -17.26 -20.07 -29.94
C ALA A 922 -18.08 -19.20 -30.89
N GLY A 923 -18.56 -19.74 -31.99
CA GLY A 923 -19.19 -18.91 -33.01
C GLY A 923 -18.65 -19.24 -34.38
N ASN A 924 -19.11 -18.53 -35.39
CA ASN A 924 -18.46 -18.55 -36.70
C ASN A 924 -17.70 -17.24 -36.84
N ASP A 925 -16.42 -17.29 -36.55
CA ASP A 925 -15.61 -16.11 -36.32
C ASP A 925 -14.81 -15.75 -37.57
N THR A 926 -14.49 -14.48 -37.74
CA THR A 926 -13.57 -14.00 -38.77
C THR A 926 -12.43 -13.27 -38.08
N ILE A 927 -11.21 -13.79 -38.25
CA ILE A 927 -10.02 -13.32 -37.55
C ILE A 927 -8.99 -12.86 -38.58
N GLU A 928 -8.48 -11.65 -38.42
CA GLU A 928 -7.40 -11.08 -39.23
C GLU A 928 -6.24 -10.68 -38.32
N GLY A 929 -5.07 -11.27 -38.51
CA GLY A 929 -3.89 -11.03 -37.66
C GLY A 929 -3.25 -9.66 -37.88
N GLY A 930 -3.16 -9.21 -39.14
CA GLY A 930 -2.48 -7.98 -39.51
C GLY A 930 -1.18 -8.28 -40.28
N ASN A 931 -0.13 -7.49 -40.04
CA ASN A 931 1.19 -7.70 -40.68
C ASN A 931 2.17 -8.46 -39.76
N GLY A 932 1.75 -8.79 -38.54
CA GLY A 932 2.55 -9.41 -37.49
C GLY A 932 2.88 -10.87 -37.73
N ASN A 933 3.52 -11.52 -36.75
CA ASN A 933 3.63 -12.99 -36.75
C ASN A 933 2.62 -13.52 -35.76
N ASP A 934 1.43 -13.87 -36.25
CA ASP A 934 0.28 -13.98 -35.36
C ASP A 934 -0.02 -15.43 -34.99
N SER A 935 -0.63 -15.62 -33.81
CA SER A 935 -1.19 -16.90 -33.39
C SER A 935 -2.70 -16.76 -33.36
N LEU A 936 -3.36 -17.27 -34.40
CA LEU A 936 -4.80 -17.15 -34.59
C LEU A 936 -5.47 -18.49 -34.28
N ASP A 937 -6.49 -18.47 -33.42
CA ASP A 937 -7.30 -19.62 -33.06
C ASP A 937 -8.78 -19.34 -33.33
N GLY A 938 -9.37 -20.00 -34.33
CA GLY A 938 -10.80 -19.86 -34.66
C GLY A 938 -11.72 -20.42 -33.56
N GLY A 939 -11.24 -21.39 -32.78
CA GLY A 939 -12.03 -21.97 -31.70
C GLY A 939 -13.12 -22.93 -32.18
N ALA A 940 -14.37 -22.70 -31.76
CA ALA A 940 -15.48 -23.61 -32.00
C ALA A 940 -16.55 -23.02 -32.92
N GLY A 941 -16.48 -23.35 -34.21
CA GLY A 941 -17.62 -23.29 -35.10
C GLY A 941 -17.22 -23.50 -36.55
N THR A 942 -17.38 -22.47 -37.37
CA THR A 942 -16.90 -22.48 -38.76
C THR A 942 -16.24 -21.15 -39.03
N ASP A 943 -14.93 -21.16 -38.90
CA ASP A 943 -14.15 -19.95 -38.64
C ASP A 943 -13.28 -19.62 -39.85
N PHE A 944 -13.08 -18.32 -40.09
CA PHE A 944 -12.31 -17.79 -41.22
C PHE A 944 -11.07 -17.05 -40.74
N ALA A 945 -9.90 -17.47 -41.22
CA ALA A 945 -8.71 -16.63 -41.19
C ALA A 945 -8.73 -15.70 -42.42
N SER A 946 -8.72 -14.39 -42.18
CA SER A 946 -8.86 -13.36 -43.20
C SER A 946 -7.53 -12.67 -43.48
N TYR A 947 -7.21 -12.55 -44.77
CA TYR A 947 -6.07 -11.81 -45.32
C TYR A 947 -6.52 -10.69 -46.25
N ALA A 948 -7.79 -10.28 -46.14
CA ALA A 948 -8.41 -9.33 -47.07
C ALA A 948 -7.67 -7.98 -47.17
N ASN A 949 -7.03 -7.51 -46.09
CA ASN A 949 -6.28 -6.27 -46.09
C ASN A 949 -4.75 -6.46 -46.24
N ALA A 950 -4.28 -7.68 -46.52
CA ALA A 950 -2.86 -7.92 -46.77
C ALA A 950 -2.36 -7.09 -47.97
N SER A 951 -1.19 -6.48 -47.83
CA SER A 951 -0.63 -5.55 -48.82
C SER A 951 0.00 -6.21 -50.05
N ALA A 952 0.04 -7.54 -50.10
CA ALA A 952 0.49 -8.35 -51.23
C ALA A 952 -0.22 -9.71 -51.24
N SER A 953 0.05 -10.51 -52.28
CA SER A 953 -0.45 -11.88 -52.39
C SER A 953 -0.03 -12.76 -51.23
N VAL A 954 -0.94 -13.61 -50.76
CA VAL A 954 -0.71 -14.56 -49.68
C VAL A 954 -0.64 -16.01 -50.18
N THR A 955 0.11 -16.83 -49.46
CA THR A 955 0.14 -18.29 -49.66
C THR A 955 -0.17 -18.96 -48.33
N VAL A 956 -1.36 -19.54 -48.21
CA VAL A 956 -1.91 -20.02 -46.92
C VAL A 956 -2.44 -21.43 -47.08
N SER A 957 -2.16 -22.29 -46.09
CA SER A 957 -2.56 -23.69 -46.06
C SER A 957 -3.08 -24.12 -44.68
N LEU A 958 -4.35 -24.55 -44.62
CA LEU A 958 -4.92 -25.14 -43.41
C LEU A 958 -4.33 -26.52 -43.09
N ALA A 959 -3.72 -27.19 -44.06
CA ALA A 959 -3.06 -28.48 -43.88
C ALA A 959 -1.72 -28.39 -43.12
N LEU A 960 -1.17 -27.19 -42.92
CA LEU A 960 0.10 -26.98 -42.23
C LEU A 960 -0.10 -26.79 -40.72
N ALA A 961 0.44 -27.69 -39.91
CA ALA A 961 0.30 -27.66 -38.45
C ALA A 961 1.29 -26.71 -37.73
N GLY A 962 1.67 -25.58 -38.33
CA GLY A 962 2.66 -24.66 -37.77
C GLY A 962 2.74 -23.34 -38.53
N ALA A 963 3.71 -22.50 -38.17
CA ALA A 963 3.87 -21.17 -38.76
C ALA A 963 4.02 -21.24 -40.28
N GLN A 964 3.19 -20.49 -40.98
CA GLN A 964 3.16 -20.38 -42.44
C GLN A 964 3.59 -18.98 -42.84
N ASN A 965 4.54 -18.89 -43.77
CA ASN A 965 4.96 -17.61 -44.31
C ASN A 965 3.88 -17.13 -45.28
N THR A 966 3.01 -16.24 -44.82
CA THR A 966 1.88 -15.68 -45.56
C THR A 966 2.31 -14.49 -46.43
N GLY A 967 3.60 -14.15 -46.45
CA GLY A 967 4.16 -13.09 -47.28
C GLY A 967 4.12 -11.74 -46.57
N ALA A 968 3.32 -10.80 -47.07
CA ALA A 968 3.22 -9.46 -46.50
C ALA A 968 2.41 -9.38 -45.20
N ALA A 969 1.70 -10.45 -44.85
CA ALA A 969 0.97 -10.61 -43.59
C ALA A 969 1.78 -11.35 -42.51
N GLY A 970 3.09 -11.55 -42.72
CA GLY A 970 3.99 -12.16 -41.74
C GLY A 970 4.00 -13.69 -41.73
N SER A 971 4.21 -14.28 -40.54
CA SER A 971 4.40 -15.72 -40.35
C SER A 971 3.44 -16.29 -39.31
N ASP A 972 2.21 -16.57 -39.74
CA ASP A 972 1.09 -16.88 -38.86
C ASP A 972 0.98 -18.36 -38.52
N VAL A 973 0.49 -18.65 -37.32
CA VAL A 973 0.05 -19.97 -36.87
C VAL A 973 -1.47 -19.97 -36.85
N LEU A 974 -2.08 -20.89 -37.60
CA LEU A 974 -3.54 -21.02 -37.69
C LEU A 974 -3.99 -22.31 -36.98
N THR A 975 -4.92 -22.20 -36.04
CA THR A 975 -5.62 -23.34 -35.43
C THR A 975 -7.13 -23.13 -35.46
N GLY A 976 -7.90 -24.22 -35.56
CA GLY A 976 -9.37 -24.15 -35.48
C GLY A 976 -10.04 -23.38 -36.63
N PHE A 977 -9.45 -23.33 -37.82
CA PHE A 977 -10.07 -22.69 -38.99
C PHE A 977 -10.51 -23.70 -40.04
N GLU A 978 -11.70 -23.48 -40.61
CA GLU A 978 -12.21 -24.20 -41.76
C GLU A 978 -12.25 -23.32 -43.02
N GLY A 979 -12.12 -22.01 -42.87
CA GLY A 979 -12.21 -21.03 -43.94
C GLY A 979 -10.96 -20.15 -44.10
N LEU A 980 -10.69 -19.75 -45.35
CA LEU A 980 -9.67 -18.77 -45.69
C LEU A 980 -10.27 -17.68 -46.58
N ILE A 981 -9.89 -16.42 -46.33
CA ILE A 981 -10.18 -15.28 -47.21
C ILE A 981 -8.84 -14.69 -47.67
N GLY A 982 -8.64 -14.64 -48.99
CA GLY A 982 -7.48 -14.04 -49.64
C GLY A 982 -7.51 -12.52 -49.64
N SER A 983 -6.41 -11.96 -50.12
CA SER A 983 -6.14 -10.54 -50.31
C SER A 983 -6.80 -9.98 -51.59
N ALA A 984 -6.38 -8.79 -52.01
CA ALA A 984 -6.75 -8.20 -53.30
C ALA A 984 -5.76 -8.53 -54.43
N PHE A 985 -4.84 -9.48 -54.19
CA PHE A 985 -3.78 -9.90 -55.10
C PHE A 985 -3.87 -11.39 -55.40
N ASN A 986 -3.01 -11.89 -56.30
CA ASN A 986 -3.05 -13.27 -56.76
C ASN A 986 -2.65 -14.26 -55.66
N ASP A 987 -3.62 -14.88 -55.01
CA ASP A 987 -3.38 -15.70 -53.83
C ASP A 987 -3.27 -17.19 -54.13
N VAL A 988 -2.66 -17.93 -53.19
CA VAL A 988 -2.62 -19.40 -53.20
C VAL A 988 -3.20 -19.90 -51.88
N LEU A 989 -4.43 -20.40 -51.90
CA LEU A 989 -5.15 -20.86 -50.72
C LEU A 989 -5.32 -22.38 -50.79
N THR A 990 -4.96 -23.08 -49.72
CA THR A 990 -5.03 -24.55 -49.64
C THR A 990 -5.80 -25.01 -48.40
N GLY A 991 -6.82 -25.84 -48.57
CA GLY A 991 -7.57 -26.49 -47.50
C GLY A 991 -6.84 -27.68 -46.86
N ASP A 992 -7.53 -28.40 -45.99
CA ASP A 992 -7.03 -29.61 -45.33
C ASP A 992 -7.85 -30.85 -45.71
N ALA A 993 -8.10 -31.76 -44.76
CA ALA A 993 -8.91 -32.96 -44.99
C ALA A 993 -10.38 -32.80 -44.55
N ASN A 994 -10.74 -31.62 -44.03
CA ASN A 994 -12.08 -31.29 -43.59
C ASN A 994 -12.86 -30.60 -44.71
N ALA A 995 -14.12 -30.23 -44.45
CA ALA A 995 -14.87 -29.42 -45.40
C ALA A 995 -14.46 -27.95 -45.26
N ASN A 996 -13.76 -27.40 -46.25
CA ASN A 996 -13.20 -26.06 -46.18
C ASN A 996 -13.96 -25.05 -47.05
N ALA A 997 -13.86 -23.77 -46.71
CA ALA A 997 -14.41 -22.66 -47.48
C ALA A 997 -13.30 -21.66 -47.85
N LEU A 998 -12.86 -21.67 -49.11
CA LEU A 998 -11.79 -20.82 -49.61
C LEU A 998 -12.37 -19.69 -50.48
N GLN A 999 -12.01 -18.45 -50.17
CA GLN A 999 -12.42 -17.25 -50.90
C GLN A 999 -11.16 -16.53 -51.42
N GLY A 1000 -10.94 -16.50 -52.74
CA GLY A 1000 -9.76 -15.88 -53.37
C GLY A 1000 -9.75 -14.37 -53.20
N GLY A 1001 -10.87 -13.72 -53.51
CA GLY A 1001 -11.02 -12.27 -53.33
C GLY A 1001 -10.91 -11.55 -54.66
N SER A 1002 -9.98 -10.61 -54.79
CA SER A 1002 -9.63 -10.02 -56.10
C SER A 1002 -8.24 -10.48 -56.47
N GLY A 1003 -7.96 -10.69 -57.75
CA GLY A 1003 -6.69 -11.28 -58.17
C GLY A 1003 -6.92 -12.48 -59.06
N ASN A 1004 -5.84 -13.07 -59.55
CA ASN A 1004 -5.90 -14.35 -60.24
C ASN A 1004 -5.49 -15.42 -59.23
N ASP A 1005 -6.47 -16.02 -58.59
CA ASP A 1005 -6.25 -16.83 -57.40
C ASP A 1005 -6.15 -18.32 -57.74
N THR A 1006 -5.39 -19.06 -56.94
CA THR A 1006 -5.31 -20.52 -57.00
C THR A 1006 -5.86 -21.11 -55.71
N LEU A 1007 -6.97 -21.85 -55.83
CA LEU A 1007 -7.69 -22.43 -54.70
C LEU A 1007 -7.62 -23.95 -54.78
N ASP A 1008 -7.00 -24.60 -53.80
CA ASP A 1008 -6.97 -26.05 -53.66
C ASP A 1008 -7.74 -26.45 -52.38
N GLY A 1009 -8.91 -27.06 -52.53
CA GLY A 1009 -9.73 -27.46 -51.38
C GLY A 1009 -9.10 -28.57 -50.53
N GLY A 1010 -8.16 -29.34 -51.09
CA GLY A 1010 -7.65 -30.55 -50.46
C GLY A 1010 -8.61 -31.72 -50.61
N ALA A 1011 -8.91 -32.40 -49.49
CA ALA A 1011 -9.87 -33.49 -49.46
C ALA A 1011 -11.03 -33.09 -48.56
N GLY A 1012 -12.27 -33.22 -48.99
CA GLY A 1012 -13.37 -32.67 -48.20
C GLY A 1012 -14.64 -32.54 -49.00
N ASN A 1013 -15.56 -31.70 -48.54
CA ASN A 1013 -16.62 -31.22 -49.40
C ASN A 1013 -16.48 -29.71 -49.41
N ASP A 1014 -15.71 -29.20 -50.35
CA ASP A 1014 -15.15 -27.86 -50.21
C ASP A 1014 -15.97 -26.83 -50.99
N THR A 1015 -15.91 -25.58 -50.55
CA THR A 1015 -16.50 -24.45 -51.27
C THR A 1015 -15.36 -23.54 -51.73
N LEU A 1016 -15.16 -23.46 -53.04
CA LEU A 1016 -14.11 -22.66 -53.66
C LEU A 1016 -14.75 -21.48 -54.40
N THR A 1017 -14.49 -20.27 -53.92
CA THR A 1017 -14.98 -19.02 -54.51
C THR A 1017 -13.80 -18.21 -54.99
N GLY A 1018 -13.55 -18.13 -56.29
CA GLY A 1018 -12.40 -17.38 -56.83
C GLY A 1018 -12.58 -15.88 -56.60
N GLY A 1019 -13.61 -15.30 -57.19
CA GLY A 1019 -13.99 -13.92 -56.95
C GLY A 1019 -13.79 -13.06 -58.18
N ALA A 1020 -13.01 -11.98 -58.06
CA ALA A 1020 -12.76 -11.04 -59.14
C ALA A 1020 -11.38 -11.25 -59.76
N GLY A 1021 -11.33 -11.89 -60.92
CA GLY A 1021 -10.14 -12.00 -61.73
C GLY A 1021 -10.22 -13.21 -62.63
N THR A 1022 -9.13 -13.95 -62.78
CA THR A 1022 -9.11 -15.23 -63.50
C THR A 1022 -8.58 -16.30 -62.58
N ASP A 1023 -9.51 -17.08 -62.02
CA ASP A 1023 -9.25 -17.92 -60.86
C ASP A 1023 -9.16 -19.39 -61.25
N THR A 1024 -8.34 -20.13 -60.52
CA THR A 1024 -8.00 -21.53 -60.80
C THR A 1024 -8.39 -22.40 -59.62
N ALA A 1025 -9.29 -23.36 -59.83
CA ALA A 1025 -9.47 -24.46 -58.88
C ALA A 1025 -8.43 -25.55 -59.17
N SER A 1026 -7.57 -25.80 -58.20
CA SER A 1026 -6.49 -26.78 -58.29
C SER A 1026 -6.86 -28.07 -57.56
N TYR A 1027 -6.65 -29.20 -58.22
CA TYR A 1027 -6.76 -30.56 -57.68
C TYR A 1027 -5.41 -31.27 -57.68
N ALA A 1028 -4.31 -30.53 -57.81
CA ALA A 1028 -2.95 -31.07 -57.93
C ALA A 1028 -2.55 -31.95 -56.73
N THR A 1029 -3.12 -31.70 -55.55
CA THR A 1029 -2.86 -32.47 -54.32
C THR A 1029 -3.80 -33.66 -54.11
N ALA A 1030 -4.82 -33.84 -54.98
CA ALA A 1030 -5.81 -34.90 -54.84
C ALA A 1030 -5.17 -36.30 -54.87
N THR A 1031 -5.70 -37.20 -54.04
CA THR A 1031 -5.13 -38.57 -53.87
C THR A 1031 -5.67 -39.60 -54.87
N GLY A 1032 -6.49 -39.15 -55.82
CA GLY A 1032 -7.07 -39.95 -56.91
C GLY A 1032 -7.63 -39.06 -58.01
N GLY A 1033 -7.99 -39.68 -59.13
CA GLY A 1033 -8.48 -38.95 -60.30
C GLY A 1033 -9.77 -38.18 -60.02
N VAL A 1034 -9.89 -37.00 -60.60
CA VAL A 1034 -11.00 -36.07 -60.36
C VAL A 1034 -11.93 -35.94 -61.57
N THR A 1035 -13.19 -35.59 -61.32
CA THR A 1035 -14.18 -35.27 -62.37
C THR A 1035 -14.84 -33.94 -62.07
N VAL A 1036 -14.47 -32.90 -62.81
CA VAL A 1036 -14.78 -31.50 -62.48
C VAL A 1036 -15.33 -30.79 -63.71
N SER A 1037 -16.43 -30.04 -63.55
CA SER A 1037 -16.98 -29.20 -64.62
C SER A 1037 -17.26 -27.79 -64.14
N LEU A 1038 -16.73 -26.77 -64.83
CA LEU A 1038 -17.02 -25.36 -64.53
C LEU A 1038 -18.46 -24.96 -64.90
N ALA A 1039 -19.11 -25.70 -65.79
CA ALA A 1039 -20.52 -25.49 -66.13
C ALA A 1039 -21.50 -25.88 -65.00
N ILE A 1040 -21.03 -26.57 -63.95
CA ILE A 1040 -21.82 -26.99 -62.81
C ILE A 1040 -21.51 -26.09 -61.62
N THR A 1041 -22.46 -25.22 -61.27
CA THR A 1041 -22.35 -24.32 -60.11
C THR A 1041 -22.93 -24.89 -58.82
N ALA A 1042 -23.49 -26.09 -58.87
CA ALA A 1042 -23.90 -26.85 -57.69
C ALA A 1042 -22.75 -27.76 -57.23
N SER A 1043 -22.81 -28.27 -56.00
CA SER A 1043 -21.84 -29.28 -55.52
C SER A 1043 -21.76 -30.45 -56.50
N GLN A 1044 -20.54 -30.72 -56.97
CA GLN A 1044 -20.23 -31.78 -57.92
C GLN A 1044 -19.31 -32.80 -57.26
N VAL A 1045 -19.58 -34.09 -57.50
CA VAL A 1045 -18.73 -35.16 -56.96
C VAL A 1045 -17.43 -35.17 -57.75
N THR A 1046 -16.41 -34.55 -57.19
CA THR A 1046 -15.10 -34.38 -57.82
C THR A 1046 -14.25 -35.63 -57.72
N GLY A 1047 -14.61 -36.63 -56.91
CA GLY A 1047 -13.91 -37.92 -56.86
C GLY A 1047 -12.87 -37.99 -55.73
N GLY A 1048 -11.58 -38.05 -56.06
CA GLY A 1048 -10.46 -38.19 -55.10
C GLY A 1048 -10.32 -37.09 -54.04
N SER A 1049 -11.09 -36.00 -54.19
CA SER A 1049 -11.17 -34.85 -53.28
C SER A 1049 -12.54 -34.66 -52.63
N GLY A 1050 -13.54 -35.50 -52.93
CA GLY A 1050 -14.88 -35.44 -52.33
C GLY A 1050 -15.93 -34.74 -53.19
N SER A 1051 -16.74 -33.82 -52.62
CA SER A 1051 -17.83 -33.13 -53.34
C SER A 1051 -17.78 -31.62 -53.19
N ASP A 1052 -17.26 -30.95 -54.20
CA ASP A 1052 -16.89 -29.54 -54.12
C ASP A 1052 -17.89 -28.65 -54.85
N THR A 1053 -18.01 -27.41 -54.37
CA THR A 1053 -18.83 -26.36 -54.97
C THR A 1053 -17.92 -25.25 -55.47
N LEU A 1054 -17.99 -24.94 -56.76
CA LEU A 1054 -17.14 -23.94 -57.41
C LEU A 1054 -17.99 -22.74 -57.82
N SER A 1055 -17.49 -21.53 -57.57
CA SER A 1055 -18.12 -20.28 -58.00
C SER A 1055 -17.07 -19.24 -58.38
N GLY A 1056 -17.22 -18.58 -59.52
CA GLY A 1056 -16.24 -17.61 -60.03
C GLY A 1056 -14.87 -18.24 -60.22
N ILE A 1057 -14.83 -19.40 -60.90
CA ILE A 1057 -13.60 -20.12 -61.25
C ILE A 1057 -13.60 -20.26 -62.77
N GLU A 1058 -12.51 -19.81 -63.40
CA GLU A 1058 -12.35 -19.83 -64.85
C GLU A 1058 -11.40 -20.93 -65.33
N ASN A 1059 -10.53 -21.43 -64.45
CA ASN A 1059 -9.48 -22.39 -64.79
C ASN A 1059 -9.50 -23.63 -63.89
N LEU A 1060 -8.96 -24.74 -64.39
CA LEU A 1060 -8.85 -26.00 -63.68
C LEU A 1060 -7.43 -26.58 -63.78
N THR A 1061 -6.93 -27.12 -62.68
CA THR A 1061 -5.73 -27.97 -62.65
C THR A 1061 -6.09 -29.34 -62.09
N GLY A 1062 -5.74 -30.40 -62.81
CA GLY A 1062 -5.95 -31.80 -62.46
C GLY A 1062 -4.98 -32.32 -61.40
N SER A 1063 -5.17 -33.58 -61.04
CA SER A 1063 -4.38 -34.35 -60.08
C SER A 1063 -3.19 -35.06 -60.75
N GLY A 1064 -2.52 -35.94 -59.98
CA GLY A 1064 -1.52 -36.87 -60.51
C GLY A 1064 -2.10 -38.20 -61.04
N PHE A 1065 -3.41 -38.25 -61.29
CA PHE A 1065 -4.16 -39.44 -61.72
C PHE A 1065 -5.06 -39.13 -62.91
N ALA A 1066 -5.71 -40.16 -63.48
CA ALA A 1066 -6.60 -39.98 -64.62
C ALA A 1066 -7.82 -39.12 -64.28
N ASP A 1067 -7.85 -37.92 -64.83
CA ASP A 1067 -8.86 -36.90 -64.57
C ASP A 1067 -9.86 -36.73 -65.72
N VAL A 1068 -11.00 -36.11 -65.42
CA VAL A 1068 -12.01 -35.67 -66.38
C VAL A 1068 -12.36 -34.21 -66.08
N LEU A 1069 -11.78 -33.29 -66.83
CA LEU A 1069 -11.92 -31.84 -66.61
C LEU A 1069 -12.71 -31.21 -67.75
N THR A 1070 -13.73 -30.42 -67.42
CA THR A 1070 -14.60 -29.76 -68.39
C THR A 1070 -14.76 -28.27 -68.09
N GLY A 1071 -14.42 -27.41 -69.06
CA GLY A 1071 -14.63 -25.96 -68.98
C GLY A 1071 -16.09 -25.56 -69.15
N ASP A 1072 -16.34 -24.25 -69.20
CA ASP A 1072 -17.67 -23.66 -69.35
C ASP A 1072 -17.85 -22.99 -70.72
N ALA A 1073 -18.43 -21.79 -70.78
CA ALA A 1073 -18.61 -21.03 -72.01
C ALA A 1073 -17.63 -19.85 -72.16
N ASN A 1074 -16.77 -19.65 -71.16
CA ASN A 1074 -15.72 -18.64 -71.15
C ASN A 1074 -14.41 -19.22 -71.69
N ALA A 1075 -13.41 -18.37 -71.93
CA ALA A 1075 -12.08 -18.88 -72.27
C ALA A 1075 -11.42 -19.44 -71.00
N ASN A 1076 -11.24 -20.76 -70.94
CA ASN A 1076 -10.70 -21.46 -69.78
C ASN A 1076 -9.25 -21.92 -70.02
N ALA A 1077 -8.42 -21.95 -68.98
CA ALA A 1077 -7.18 -22.71 -68.95
C ALA A 1077 -7.38 -24.01 -68.15
N ILE A 1078 -7.17 -25.16 -68.79
CA ILE A 1078 -7.34 -26.47 -68.18
C ILE A 1078 -6.03 -27.25 -68.31
N ASP A 1079 -5.43 -27.59 -67.18
CA ASP A 1079 -4.25 -28.44 -67.07
C ASP A 1079 -4.65 -29.81 -66.48
N GLY A 1080 -4.35 -30.90 -67.17
CA GLY A 1080 -4.62 -32.27 -66.74
C GLY A 1080 -3.64 -32.80 -65.71
N GLY A 1081 -2.45 -32.21 -65.58
CA GLY A 1081 -1.44 -32.69 -64.66
C GLY A 1081 -0.74 -33.98 -65.12
N ALA A 1082 -0.63 -34.97 -64.24
CA ALA A 1082 -0.07 -36.27 -64.61
C ALA A 1082 -1.18 -37.30 -64.59
N GLY A 1083 -1.27 -38.20 -65.56
CA GLY A 1083 -2.43 -39.08 -65.58
C GLY A 1083 -2.70 -39.71 -66.94
N ASN A 1084 -3.95 -40.00 -67.21
CA ASN A 1084 -4.41 -40.26 -68.58
C ASN A 1084 -5.71 -39.50 -68.65
N ASP A 1085 -5.60 -38.23 -69.02
CA ASP A 1085 -6.58 -37.24 -68.62
C ASP A 1085 -7.54 -36.97 -69.76
N THR A 1086 -8.79 -36.66 -69.45
CA THR A 1086 -9.82 -36.32 -70.43
C THR A 1086 -10.19 -34.85 -70.25
N LEU A 1087 -9.75 -34.01 -71.17
CA LEU A 1087 -9.93 -32.56 -71.11
C LEU A 1087 -10.93 -32.11 -72.17
N ASN A 1088 -11.98 -31.39 -71.75
CA ASN A 1088 -12.96 -30.79 -72.64
C ASN A 1088 -13.02 -29.28 -72.36
N GLY A 1089 -12.56 -28.44 -73.30
CA GLY A 1089 -12.59 -26.98 -73.14
C GLY A 1089 -14.01 -26.41 -72.97
N GLY A 1090 -15.01 -27.03 -73.59
CA GLY A 1090 -16.37 -26.49 -73.60
C GLY A 1090 -16.60 -25.52 -74.77
N ALA A 1091 -17.10 -24.32 -74.47
CA ALA A 1091 -17.18 -23.21 -75.42
C ALA A 1091 -16.22 -22.12 -75.01
N GLY A 1092 -15.57 -21.45 -75.95
CA GLY A 1092 -14.59 -20.44 -75.60
C GLY A 1092 -13.36 -20.53 -76.48
N ALA A 1093 -12.32 -19.81 -76.10
CA ALA A 1093 -10.99 -19.93 -76.70
C ALA A 1093 -10.08 -20.55 -75.63
N ASP A 1094 -10.13 -21.87 -75.52
CA ASP A 1094 -9.60 -22.55 -74.35
C ASP A 1094 -8.12 -22.91 -74.50
N SER A 1095 -7.37 -22.92 -73.41
CA SER A 1095 -5.99 -23.40 -73.37
C SER A 1095 -5.95 -24.72 -72.62
N LEU A 1096 -5.66 -25.82 -73.33
CA LEU A 1096 -5.63 -27.16 -72.79
C LEU A 1096 -4.18 -27.68 -72.69
N MET A 1097 -3.83 -28.26 -71.56
CA MET A 1097 -2.54 -28.92 -71.32
C MET A 1097 -2.82 -30.32 -70.76
N GLY A 1098 -2.39 -31.37 -71.45
CA GLY A 1098 -2.63 -32.75 -71.00
C GLY A 1098 -1.64 -33.20 -69.93
N GLY A 1099 -0.45 -32.62 -69.95
CA GLY A 1099 0.66 -32.93 -69.08
C GLY A 1099 1.31 -34.27 -69.42
N SER A 1100 1.56 -35.11 -68.41
CA SER A 1100 2.22 -36.40 -68.64
C SER A 1100 1.22 -37.54 -68.60
N GLY A 1101 1.00 -38.20 -69.74
CA GLY A 1101 -0.06 -39.20 -69.81
C GLY A 1101 -0.26 -39.79 -71.18
N ASN A 1102 -1.36 -40.53 -71.34
CA ASN A 1102 -1.98 -40.69 -72.66
C ASN A 1102 -3.31 -39.97 -72.59
N ASP A 1103 -3.30 -38.72 -73.04
CA ASP A 1103 -4.38 -37.80 -72.73
C ASP A 1103 -5.38 -37.72 -73.88
N VAL A 1104 -6.61 -37.33 -73.57
CA VAL A 1104 -7.74 -37.26 -74.47
C VAL A 1104 -8.32 -35.86 -74.43
N PHE A 1105 -8.11 -35.10 -75.50
CA PHE A 1105 -8.69 -33.78 -75.68
C PHE A 1105 -10.02 -33.90 -76.44
N VAL A 1106 -11.13 -33.68 -75.74
CA VAL A 1106 -12.49 -33.81 -76.27
C VAL A 1106 -12.90 -32.50 -76.92
N TYR A 1107 -13.28 -32.54 -78.19
CA TYR A 1107 -13.82 -31.40 -78.91
C TYR A 1107 -15.35 -31.42 -78.90
N SER A 1108 -15.99 -30.34 -78.46
CA SER A 1108 -17.46 -30.20 -78.45
C SER A 1108 -17.94 -29.29 -79.60
N ALA A 1109 -18.74 -29.83 -80.53
CA ALA A 1109 -19.17 -29.11 -81.73
C ALA A 1109 -20.23 -28.02 -81.48
N THR A 1110 -20.86 -28.00 -80.31
CA THR A 1110 -22.04 -27.16 -80.03
C THR A 1110 -21.72 -25.69 -79.72
N ALA A 1111 -20.44 -25.29 -79.72
CA ALA A 1111 -20.03 -24.17 -78.88
C ALA A 1111 -19.07 -23.13 -79.53
N ASN A 1112 -18.32 -23.46 -80.60
CA ASN A 1112 -17.22 -22.61 -81.07
C ASN A 1112 -17.42 -22.00 -82.49
N SER A 1113 -18.58 -21.39 -82.76
CA SER A 1113 -18.99 -21.02 -84.13
C SER A 1113 -18.61 -19.59 -84.59
N THR A 1114 -17.64 -18.91 -83.95
CA THR A 1114 -17.15 -17.60 -84.43
C THR A 1114 -15.64 -17.62 -84.66
N ASN A 1115 -15.18 -16.96 -85.73
CA ASN A 1115 -13.80 -16.99 -86.26
C ASN A 1115 -12.74 -16.33 -85.33
N ALA A 1116 -13.03 -16.13 -84.04
CA ALA A 1116 -12.17 -15.41 -83.09
C ALA A 1116 -11.91 -16.18 -81.77
N ALA A 1117 -12.55 -17.32 -81.54
CA ALA A 1117 -12.34 -18.16 -80.37
C ALA A 1117 -11.88 -19.55 -80.84
N PHE A 1118 -10.69 -20.00 -80.44
CA PHE A 1118 -10.10 -21.27 -80.83
C PHE A 1118 -9.43 -21.91 -79.63
N ASP A 1119 -9.57 -23.22 -79.53
CA ASP A 1119 -8.92 -23.99 -78.48
C ASP A 1119 -7.47 -24.29 -78.89
N VAL A 1120 -6.57 -24.14 -77.93
CA VAL A 1120 -5.13 -24.35 -78.08
C VAL A 1120 -4.72 -25.51 -77.20
N ILE A 1121 -4.13 -26.55 -77.79
CA ILE A 1121 -3.45 -27.60 -77.02
C ILE A 1121 -1.96 -27.31 -77.04
N SER A 1122 -1.37 -27.24 -75.84
CA SER A 1122 -0.04 -26.67 -75.64
C SER A 1122 1.09 -27.69 -75.58
N ASP A 1123 0.80 -28.97 -75.32
CA ASP A 1123 1.81 -29.99 -75.04
C ASP A 1123 1.54 -31.38 -75.66
N PHE A 1124 0.66 -31.46 -76.66
CA PHE A 1124 0.22 -32.70 -77.30
C PHE A 1124 1.36 -33.69 -77.68
N ILE A 1125 1.42 -34.84 -77.03
CA ILE A 1125 2.43 -35.88 -77.27
C ILE A 1125 1.96 -36.87 -78.35
N VAL A 1126 2.58 -36.81 -79.52
CA VAL A 1126 2.25 -37.68 -80.67
C VAL A 1126 2.46 -39.17 -80.35
N GLY A 1127 1.43 -39.98 -80.62
CA GLY A 1127 1.45 -41.43 -80.44
C GLY A 1127 1.00 -41.93 -79.05
N THR A 1128 0.83 -41.04 -78.08
CA THR A 1128 0.19 -41.32 -76.77
C THR A 1128 -1.14 -40.61 -76.68
N ASP A 1129 -1.16 -39.32 -76.98
CA ASP A 1129 -2.31 -38.46 -76.78
C ASP A 1129 -3.28 -38.55 -77.96
N LYS A 1130 -4.54 -38.19 -77.70
CA LYS A 1130 -5.63 -38.28 -78.66
C LYS A 1130 -6.52 -37.06 -78.62
N ILE A 1131 -7.04 -36.69 -79.78
CA ILE A 1131 -8.11 -35.71 -79.93
C ILE A 1131 -9.42 -36.48 -80.17
N ASP A 1132 -10.36 -36.46 -79.23
CA ASP A 1132 -11.68 -37.07 -79.40
C ASP A 1132 -12.62 -36.10 -80.14
N LEU A 1133 -12.97 -36.48 -81.38
CA LEU A 1133 -13.87 -35.74 -82.26
C LEU A 1133 -15.27 -36.36 -82.32
N SER A 1134 -15.58 -37.35 -81.47
CA SER A 1134 -16.83 -38.13 -81.53
C SER A 1134 -18.09 -37.30 -81.22
N ALA A 1135 -17.96 -36.20 -80.47
CA ALA A 1135 -19.06 -35.27 -80.16
C ALA A 1135 -19.44 -34.34 -81.32
N ILE A 1136 -18.71 -34.39 -82.44
CA ILE A 1136 -19.13 -33.80 -83.71
C ILE A 1136 -20.27 -34.66 -84.29
N ASP A 1137 -21.48 -34.56 -83.71
CA ASP A 1137 -22.64 -35.28 -84.23
C ASP A 1137 -23.17 -34.61 -85.50
N ALA A 1138 -23.17 -35.41 -86.57
CA ALA A 1138 -23.78 -35.14 -87.85
C ALA A 1138 -25.26 -34.80 -87.67
N VAL A 1139 -25.66 -33.57 -88.01
CA VAL A 1139 -27.07 -33.15 -88.01
C VAL A 1139 -27.93 -34.18 -88.77
N PRO A 1140 -28.98 -34.78 -88.16
CA PRO A 1140 -29.85 -35.73 -88.87
C PRO A 1140 -30.58 -35.06 -90.03
N GLY A 1141 -30.00 -35.13 -91.24
CA GLY A 1141 -30.59 -34.65 -92.49
C GLY A 1141 -29.69 -33.75 -93.35
N GLY A 1142 -28.54 -33.28 -92.85
CA GLY A 1142 -27.49 -32.63 -93.64
C GLY A 1142 -26.47 -33.66 -94.14
N LYS A 1143 -25.88 -33.44 -95.32
CA LYS A 1143 -24.80 -34.32 -95.81
C LYS A 1143 -23.50 -33.97 -95.09
N ASP A 1144 -23.25 -34.58 -93.94
CA ASP A 1144 -21.91 -34.64 -93.37
C ASP A 1144 -21.18 -35.87 -93.91
N ASN A 1145 -20.17 -35.64 -94.76
CA ASN A 1145 -19.25 -36.68 -95.15
C ASN A 1145 -18.13 -36.75 -94.10
N ALA A 1146 -18.33 -37.67 -93.16
CA ALA A 1146 -17.37 -38.14 -92.17
C ALA A 1146 -15.92 -38.09 -92.66
N PHE A 1147 -15.08 -37.44 -91.85
CA PHE A 1147 -13.64 -37.64 -91.73
C PHE A 1147 -13.14 -38.93 -92.41
N THR A 1148 -12.59 -38.85 -93.63
CA THR A 1148 -11.92 -40.01 -94.25
C THR A 1148 -10.43 -39.93 -94.02
N TRP A 1149 -9.91 -40.87 -93.24
CA TRP A 1149 -8.51 -40.97 -92.87
C TRP A 1149 -7.76 -41.99 -93.73
N GLY A 1150 -6.85 -41.48 -94.57
CA GLY A 1150 -5.91 -42.28 -95.33
C GLY A 1150 -5.94 -42.08 -96.85
N ASN A 1151 -4.78 -41.68 -97.39
CA ASN A 1151 -4.29 -41.71 -98.78
C ASN A 1151 -5.34 -41.63 -99.91
N ASN A 1152 -6.02 -40.48 -100.05
CA ASN A 1152 -6.24 -39.81 -101.35
C ASN A 1152 -6.80 -38.39 -101.13
N ALA A 1153 -6.36 -37.45 -101.98
CA ALA A 1153 -6.46 -36.00 -101.82
C ALA A 1153 -7.86 -35.42 -101.52
N PRO A 1154 -7.97 -34.40 -100.65
CA PRO A 1154 -9.10 -33.48 -100.67
C PRO A 1154 -8.91 -32.48 -101.81
N THR A 1155 -9.94 -32.32 -102.65
CA THR A 1155 -10.02 -31.19 -103.59
C THR A 1155 -11.23 -30.34 -103.24
N ALA A 1156 -10.96 -29.05 -103.02
CA ALA A 1156 -11.87 -27.93 -102.81
C ALA A 1156 -12.90 -28.10 -101.68
N ASN A 1157 -12.46 -27.62 -100.50
CA ASN A 1157 -13.23 -27.25 -99.30
C ASN A 1157 -13.41 -28.36 -98.25
N GLY A 1158 -12.30 -28.99 -97.83
CA GLY A 1158 -12.28 -29.95 -96.72
C GLY A 1158 -10.89 -30.06 -96.10
N ILE A 1159 -10.88 -30.29 -94.79
CA ILE A 1159 -9.80 -30.34 -93.78
C ILE A 1159 -8.38 -29.96 -94.23
N TRP A 1160 -7.84 -28.88 -93.66
CA TRP A 1160 -6.45 -28.46 -93.88
C TRP A 1160 -5.67 -28.55 -92.57
N TRP A 1161 -4.52 -29.23 -92.60
CA TRP A 1161 -3.48 -29.07 -91.59
C TRP A 1161 -2.45 -28.08 -92.12
N ILE A 1162 -2.37 -26.90 -91.51
CA ILE A 1162 -1.37 -25.90 -91.86
C ILE A 1162 -0.35 -25.85 -90.72
N TYR A 1163 0.83 -26.41 -90.96
CA TYR A 1163 1.98 -26.20 -90.11
C TYR A 1163 2.63 -24.87 -90.48
N ASP A 1164 2.55 -23.91 -89.58
CA ASP A 1164 3.30 -22.67 -89.71
C ASP A 1164 4.68 -22.85 -89.05
N SER A 1165 5.69 -23.08 -89.89
CA SER A 1165 7.08 -23.24 -89.42
C SER A 1165 7.65 -22.02 -88.70
N ALA A 1166 7.04 -20.83 -88.83
CA ALA A 1166 7.50 -19.63 -88.16
C ALA A 1166 7.03 -19.55 -86.70
N SER A 1167 5.81 -20.01 -86.41
CA SER A 1167 5.21 -20.05 -85.07
C SER A 1167 5.27 -21.43 -84.42
N ASN A 1168 5.68 -22.46 -85.16
CA ASN A 1168 5.67 -23.87 -84.76
C ASN A 1168 4.27 -24.42 -84.44
N VAL A 1169 3.19 -23.76 -84.89
CA VAL A 1169 1.80 -24.14 -84.64
C VAL A 1169 1.24 -24.96 -85.81
N THR A 1170 0.63 -26.11 -85.50
CA THR A 1170 -0.17 -26.90 -86.45
C THR A 1170 -1.64 -26.56 -86.27
N HIS A 1171 -2.22 -25.94 -87.29
CA HIS A 1171 -3.63 -25.58 -87.31
C HIS A 1171 -4.43 -26.73 -87.92
N VAL A 1172 -5.43 -27.25 -87.21
CA VAL A 1172 -6.38 -28.24 -87.72
C VAL A 1172 -7.68 -27.57 -88.09
N TYR A 1173 -7.93 -27.38 -89.39
CA TYR A 1173 -9.19 -26.83 -89.88
C TYR A 1173 -10.13 -27.96 -90.30
N GLY A 1174 -11.39 -27.92 -89.86
CA GLY A 1174 -12.49 -28.74 -90.36
C GLY A 1174 -13.66 -27.87 -90.81
N ASP A 1175 -14.24 -28.18 -91.98
CA ASP A 1175 -15.37 -27.47 -92.59
C ASP A 1175 -16.49 -28.51 -92.78
N THR A 1176 -17.59 -28.38 -92.02
CA THR A 1176 -18.71 -29.34 -92.03
C THR A 1176 -19.89 -28.86 -92.89
N ASP A 1177 -19.96 -27.57 -93.27
CA ASP A 1177 -21.02 -27.00 -94.12
C ASP A 1177 -20.61 -26.61 -95.56
N GLY A 1178 -19.30 -26.57 -95.86
CA GLY A 1178 -18.70 -26.29 -97.16
C GLY A 1178 -18.39 -24.81 -97.45
N ASN A 1179 -18.46 -23.92 -96.44
CA ASN A 1179 -18.12 -22.51 -96.56
C ASN A 1179 -16.66 -22.20 -96.15
N ALA A 1180 -15.79 -22.03 -97.14
CA ALA A 1180 -14.36 -21.76 -96.95
C ALA A 1180 -14.00 -20.47 -96.17
N ALA A 1181 -14.96 -19.60 -95.84
CA ALA A 1181 -14.71 -18.37 -95.07
C ALA A 1181 -14.94 -18.52 -93.55
N THR A 1182 -15.58 -19.61 -93.11
CA THR A 1182 -15.94 -19.87 -91.71
C THR A 1182 -15.71 -21.34 -91.43
N ALA A 1183 -14.48 -21.73 -91.08
CA ALA A 1183 -14.23 -23.08 -90.58
C ALA A 1183 -15.01 -23.27 -89.27
N GLU A 1184 -15.71 -24.39 -89.14
CA GLU A 1184 -16.55 -24.72 -87.97
C GLU A 1184 -15.75 -25.45 -86.89
N LEU A 1185 -14.62 -26.06 -87.26
CA LEU A 1185 -13.63 -26.64 -86.37
C LEU A 1185 -12.27 -26.02 -86.66
N ARG A 1186 -11.67 -25.36 -85.67
CA ARG A 1186 -10.25 -25.00 -85.70
C ARG A 1186 -9.63 -25.28 -84.34
N ILE A 1187 -8.62 -26.13 -84.32
CA ILE A 1187 -7.80 -26.42 -83.13
C ILE A 1187 -6.35 -26.06 -83.48
N ASP A 1188 -5.73 -25.25 -82.63
CA ASP A 1188 -4.34 -24.83 -82.80
C ASP A 1188 -3.43 -25.65 -81.87
N LEU A 1189 -2.54 -26.45 -82.46
CA LEU A 1189 -1.64 -27.36 -81.74
C LEU A 1189 -0.23 -26.77 -81.76
N THR A 1190 0.20 -26.18 -80.67
CA THR A 1190 1.49 -25.46 -80.61
C THR A 1190 2.63 -26.45 -80.40
N GLY A 1191 3.66 -26.44 -81.27
CA GLY A 1191 4.88 -27.23 -81.08
C GLY A 1191 5.02 -28.52 -81.91
N HIS A 1192 3.99 -28.96 -82.64
CA HIS A 1192 3.88 -30.34 -83.12
C HIS A 1192 3.77 -30.50 -84.65
N PRO A 1193 4.87 -30.79 -85.38
CA PRO A 1193 4.87 -30.79 -86.85
C PRO A 1193 4.34 -32.06 -87.56
N LEU A 1194 3.91 -33.14 -86.86
CA LEU A 1194 3.62 -34.45 -87.50
C LEU A 1194 2.48 -35.24 -86.82
N LEU A 1195 1.22 -34.88 -87.07
CA LEU A 1195 0.05 -35.65 -86.62
C LEU A 1195 -0.35 -36.74 -87.63
N THR A 1196 -0.92 -37.83 -87.14
CA THR A 1196 -1.35 -38.99 -87.93
C THR A 1196 -2.82 -39.34 -87.69
N SER A 1197 -3.33 -40.24 -88.52
CA SER A 1197 -4.66 -40.80 -88.38
C SER A 1197 -4.84 -41.77 -87.18
N ALA A 1198 -3.98 -41.73 -86.18
CA ALA A 1198 -4.15 -42.49 -84.94
C ALA A 1198 -4.26 -41.56 -83.72
N ASP A 1199 -3.85 -40.29 -83.89
CA ASP A 1199 -3.83 -39.25 -82.86
C ASP A 1199 -5.20 -38.58 -82.69
N PHE A 1200 -6.22 -39.03 -83.42
CA PHE A 1200 -7.60 -38.58 -83.23
C PHE A 1200 -8.51 -39.81 -83.11
N ALA A 1201 -9.45 -39.73 -82.19
CA ALA A 1201 -10.47 -40.73 -81.91
C ALA A 1201 -11.81 -40.26 -82.49
N LEU A 1202 -12.54 -41.18 -83.10
CA LEU A 1202 -13.87 -40.99 -83.70
C LEU A 1202 -14.84 -42.01 -83.12
#